data_AF-A0A7S1QF07-F1
#
_entry.id   AF-A0A7S1QF07-F1
#
_cell.length_a   1.000
_cell.length_b   1.000
_cell.length_c   1.000
_cell.angle_alpha   90.00
_cell.angle_beta   90.00
_cell.angle_gamma   90.00
#
_symmetry.space_group_name_H-M   'P 1'
#
loop_
_entity.id
_entity.type
_entity.pdbx_description
1 polymer ?
#
loop_
_entity_poly.entity_id
_entity_poly.type
_entity_poly.pdbx_seq_one_letter_code
_entity_poly.pdbx_strand_id
1 'polypeptide(L)'
;TVLARGGIAFVKTQHEEGKLTITEEVGDAVAQHDGELAMRMFHSIGAHHKVVNTLLSNNETQKAVDYCRRVDYSPDWRLVLTNFVNAKPDDAVNLALMLHNDMGDKPLIDPLEVVDMFLPRQNIRQASAFLVKLIQDKNTPDTAHLQTRLLEINLKHSPASVSQKILDSGMCSFYDPATIAPLLERAQLFQFALDAYNKMQTSSDYDRNFLQDMKRCLAHAHELDSTWLVDFFGRLRQSDSIDCIKELLEHRKQNFNLIVQIAVKYNDALGCNTLIDLFLEPRAYDLLYCYLGPVVPYSRDPEVHFRYIEASTEVGQINEVERMTKESPCYEPLRTKNYLKEKHLDNMWPLINVCDKHDYIDELVKFLIDEGKSSFIEQYVQRYAPSKTPLVVGALLEIDSPESMIKGVLDAAGSMCPLEELVEQVESRGRLRILRGFLEARANERRTEPAIYNALAKIYIDAGDNMEHFLKTNEFYDPNVIGQYLETRDPNMAFLAYRRGGSPERIVQVGIKNGMWKPLARYLVAQQDLDLWDSVLVDDSFDKKHLVEAVRHDALANSEEPDQVVTTVRAFNKADMTEELTSILEQVVLHGQFQKNKYLENLLLYSAIKARPEKVPEYLSRLSHYDPLDIGPKAVAAGLFDSAFTVYERAEMKKEAIAVLLHNLDDLNRARAFAVDAKDAGVWTELGVYLLKKDEMHEAIEALITAKNAGFVAEVVEAAERCNQFGDLVKYLTMARKEAKVKDPQIDTYLVLTYAKTGRLGDLEDFLKNTTHSVKVIAVADKCFADGLYDSARVLYTAANNFPKLASTLLRLKNFNGAVEAARRAHHVKTYREVMIACLEAEEFANANICATCVAAHSDEIQRLVELYEGAGLFDELINVLKSAMGSSQGAGMALYTELGAQYAKHKPDKLLEHIKMHTKKINMHKMIGVCQKHHHWLALRTLHVLNEDWLSAANTMMEHPVDAWEHEAFKDVLNKLGASDLCYSAVTFYVTTHPTQLHDLLMTLGNKVDASRVMSEVKKNAPVATVQKYLEAVQDKNNRKVNDALNALYVEEEDFAALRNSVDRYNNFDSAELSAQLEKMELFEFRRIALLLHRRNKRYFHAIEVAKQNELYTDAIEAAAESQDGDLAEGLLRTFCELKRADCFAACLYLCYDLVPQHVAMELAWLHGMTDAAMPFLIQSAQSLNERVATLERTVNEAKKQAAEARSANAPAPAAPLMIGNTGGAPGPRF
;
A
#
# COMPACT_ATOMS: atom_id res chain seq x y z
N THR A 1 -68.28 19.68 -66.06
CA THR A 1 -68.04 20.58 -67.21
C THR A 1 -67.65 21.99 -66.80
N VAL A 2 -68.28 22.59 -65.77
CA VAL A 2 -67.96 23.96 -65.29
C VAL A 2 -66.58 24.04 -64.61
N LEU A 3 -66.22 23.04 -63.80
CA LEU A 3 -64.93 22.98 -63.11
C LEU A 3 -63.72 22.89 -64.07
N ALA A 4 -63.83 22.10 -65.15
CA ALA A 4 -62.79 21.96 -66.18
C ALA A 4 -62.49 23.25 -66.99
N ARG A 5 -63.31 24.30 -66.86
CA ARG A 5 -63.12 25.60 -67.52
C ARG A 5 -62.67 26.71 -66.55
N GLY A 6 -62.22 26.35 -65.34
CA GLY A 6 -61.78 27.33 -64.33
C GLY A 6 -62.90 27.97 -63.50
N GLY A 7 -64.12 27.41 -63.53
CA GLY A 7 -65.31 27.95 -62.85
C GLY A 7 -65.37 27.73 -61.33
N ILE A 8 -64.23 27.59 -60.64
CA ILE A 8 -64.18 27.33 -59.18
C ILE A 8 -64.80 28.49 -58.39
N ALA A 9 -64.53 29.74 -58.79
CA ALA A 9 -65.10 30.92 -58.16
C ALA A 9 -66.64 30.93 -58.21
N PHE A 10 -67.22 30.47 -59.32
CA PHE A 10 -68.67 30.33 -59.48
C PHE A 10 -69.25 29.28 -58.53
N VAL A 11 -68.60 28.11 -58.42
CA VAL A 11 -69.01 27.04 -57.49
C VAL A 11 -68.91 27.51 -56.03
N LYS A 12 -67.88 28.30 -55.69
CA LYS A 12 -67.70 28.89 -54.35
C LYS A 12 -68.84 29.86 -53.99
N THR A 13 -69.19 30.79 -54.89
CA THR A 13 -70.34 31.68 -54.69
C THR A 13 -71.67 30.92 -54.57
N GLN A 14 -71.88 29.87 -55.37
CA GLN A 14 -73.12 29.08 -55.33
C GLN A 14 -73.24 28.21 -54.06
N HIS A 15 -72.11 27.79 -53.47
CA HIS A 15 -72.07 27.10 -52.19
C HIS A 15 -72.36 28.05 -51.02
N GLU A 16 -71.77 29.25 -51.01
CA GLU A 16 -72.02 30.29 -50.00
C GLU A 16 -73.47 30.80 -50.02
N GLU A 17 -74.12 30.79 -51.19
CA GLU A 17 -75.54 31.14 -51.36
C GLU A 17 -76.52 29.98 -51.04
N GLY A 18 -76.03 28.78 -50.68
CA GLY A 18 -76.87 27.63 -50.29
C GLY A 18 -77.68 26.99 -51.42
N LYS A 19 -77.36 27.29 -52.69
CA LYS A 19 -78.14 26.86 -53.87
C LYS A 19 -77.67 25.54 -54.49
N LEU A 20 -76.59 24.96 -53.97
CA LEU A 20 -75.99 23.71 -54.43
C LEU A 20 -76.41 22.54 -53.52
N THR A 21 -77.05 21.51 -54.09
CA THR A 21 -77.24 20.23 -53.40
C THR A 21 -75.91 19.51 -53.31
N ILE A 22 -75.35 19.43 -52.11
CA ILE A 22 -74.01 18.89 -51.87
C ILE A 22 -74.11 17.37 -51.82
N THR A 23 -73.47 16.69 -52.78
CA THR A 23 -73.34 15.23 -52.82
C THR A 23 -71.87 14.83 -52.80
N GLU A 24 -71.57 13.59 -52.43
CA GLU A 24 -70.19 13.10 -52.36
C GLU A 24 -69.46 13.22 -53.70
N GLU A 25 -70.14 12.93 -54.82
CA GLU A 25 -69.57 13.03 -56.17
C GLU A 25 -69.18 14.46 -56.55
N VAL A 26 -69.95 15.45 -56.08
CA VAL A 26 -69.65 16.88 -56.28
C VAL A 26 -68.45 17.28 -55.43
N GLY A 27 -68.35 16.76 -54.19
CA GLY A 27 -67.16 16.94 -53.35
C GLY A 27 -65.90 16.34 -53.98
N ASP A 28 -65.99 15.12 -54.52
CA ASP A 28 -64.87 14.43 -55.18
C ASP A 28 -64.41 15.17 -56.46
N ALA A 29 -65.35 15.75 -57.22
CA ALA A 29 -65.04 16.56 -58.40
C ALA A 29 -64.40 17.92 -58.05
N VAL A 30 -64.80 18.52 -56.92
CA VAL A 30 -64.22 19.78 -56.41
C VAL A 30 -62.84 19.54 -55.79
N ALA A 31 -62.60 18.39 -55.16
CA ALA A 31 -61.31 18.05 -54.54
C ALA A 31 -60.12 18.06 -55.52
N GLN A 32 -60.35 17.81 -56.81
CA GLN A 32 -59.31 17.88 -57.86
C GLN A 32 -58.87 19.32 -58.18
N HIS A 33 -59.62 20.32 -57.72
CA HIS A 33 -59.50 21.72 -58.13
C HIS A 33 -59.33 22.69 -56.96
N ASP A 34 -60.07 22.51 -55.86
CA ASP A 34 -59.99 23.31 -54.63
C ASP A 34 -60.27 22.41 -53.40
N GLY A 35 -59.19 22.05 -52.70
CA GLY A 35 -59.25 21.17 -51.54
C GLY A 35 -59.95 21.78 -50.33
N GLU A 36 -59.89 23.10 -50.11
CA GLU A 36 -60.55 23.74 -48.96
C GLU A 36 -62.06 23.79 -49.12
N LEU A 37 -62.53 24.07 -50.34
CA LEU A 37 -63.95 24.03 -50.66
C LEU A 37 -64.51 22.60 -50.55
N ALA A 38 -63.76 21.60 -51.06
CA ALA A 38 -64.13 20.20 -50.94
C ALA A 38 -64.23 19.74 -49.48
N MET A 39 -63.33 20.17 -48.60
CA MET A 39 -63.40 19.85 -47.17
C MET A 39 -64.66 20.40 -46.49
N ARG A 40 -65.07 21.63 -46.81
CA ARG A 40 -66.31 22.23 -46.28
C ARG A 40 -67.55 21.48 -46.79
N MET A 41 -67.54 21.06 -48.05
CA MET A 41 -68.60 20.24 -48.64
C MET A 41 -68.67 18.85 -47.99
N PHE A 42 -67.55 18.15 -47.81
CA PHE A 42 -67.52 16.84 -47.14
C PHE A 42 -67.91 16.92 -45.65
N HIS A 43 -67.53 18.01 -44.94
CA HIS A 43 -67.95 18.25 -43.56
C HIS A 43 -69.47 18.45 -43.44
N SER A 44 -70.08 19.18 -44.38
CA SER A 44 -71.53 19.40 -44.40
C SER A 44 -72.36 18.15 -44.69
N ILE A 45 -71.77 17.11 -45.28
CA ILE A 45 -72.40 15.83 -45.61
C ILE A 45 -72.22 14.78 -44.47
N GLY A 46 -71.33 15.01 -43.52
CA GLY A 46 -70.97 14.01 -42.49
C GLY A 46 -70.00 12.92 -42.99
N ALA A 47 -69.35 13.12 -44.13
CA ALA A 47 -68.38 12.17 -44.71
C ALA A 47 -66.98 12.35 -44.08
N HIS A 48 -66.85 12.04 -42.79
CA HIS A 48 -65.63 12.29 -42.00
C HIS A 48 -64.38 11.56 -42.53
N HIS A 49 -64.52 10.37 -43.11
CA HIS A 49 -63.41 9.63 -43.73
C HIS A 49 -62.76 10.39 -44.90
N LYS A 50 -63.57 11.04 -45.76
CA LYS A 50 -63.08 11.83 -46.89
C LYS A 50 -62.44 13.13 -46.43
N VAL A 51 -62.99 13.80 -45.41
CA VAL A 51 -62.37 15.00 -44.80
C VAL A 51 -60.99 14.67 -44.25
N VAL A 52 -60.86 13.58 -43.49
CA VAL A 52 -59.59 13.12 -42.94
C VAL A 52 -58.61 12.75 -44.06
N ASN A 53 -59.04 12.00 -45.08
CA ASN A 53 -58.19 11.68 -46.23
C ASN A 53 -57.74 12.91 -47.03
N THR A 54 -58.58 13.95 -47.13
CA THR A 54 -58.25 15.22 -47.81
C THR A 54 -57.26 16.05 -47.00
N LEU A 55 -57.42 16.11 -45.67
CA LEU A 55 -56.46 16.74 -44.76
C LEU A 55 -55.11 16.03 -44.78
N LEU A 56 -55.14 14.69 -44.83
CA LEU A 56 -53.97 13.84 -44.92
C LEU A 56 -53.27 13.96 -46.30
N SER A 57 -54.01 14.09 -47.40
CA SER A 57 -53.42 14.33 -48.73
C SER A 57 -52.80 15.73 -48.86
N ASN A 58 -53.30 16.71 -48.10
CA ASN A 58 -52.79 18.08 -48.07
C ASN A 58 -51.61 18.28 -47.09
N ASN A 59 -51.08 17.21 -46.49
CA ASN A 59 -50.02 17.25 -45.46
C ASN A 59 -50.41 17.98 -44.16
N GLU A 60 -51.69 18.18 -43.88
CA GLU A 60 -52.18 18.83 -42.66
C GLU A 60 -52.50 17.81 -41.55
N THR A 61 -51.51 16.99 -41.19
CA THR A 61 -51.65 15.85 -40.25
C THR A 61 -52.15 16.27 -38.86
N GLN A 62 -51.67 17.40 -38.33
CA GLN A 62 -52.13 17.95 -37.04
C GLN A 62 -53.63 18.29 -37.05
N LYS A 63 -54.09 18.97 -38.11
CA LYS A 63 -55.50 19.33 -38.25
C LYS A 63 -56.38 18.10 -38.46
N ALA A 64 -55.87 17.05 -39.10
CA ALA A 64 -56.57 15.77 -39.25
C ALA A 64 -56.81 15.08 -37.90
N VAL A 65 -55.78 15.01 -37.04
CA VAL A 65 -55.89 14.42 -35.69
C VAL A 65 -56.80 15.27 -34.80
N ASP A 66 -56.68 16.61 -34.84
CA ASP A 66 -57.56 17.52 -34.11
C ASP A 66 -59.02 17.47 -34.59
N TYR A 67 -59.24 17.24 -35.88
CA TYR A 67 -60.57 17.05 -36.44
C TYR A 67 -61.20 15.73 -35.96
N CYS A 68 -60.45 14.63 -35.98
CA CYS A 68 -60.89 13.35 -35.41
C CYS A 68 -61.26 13.49 -33.93
N ARG A 69 -60.50 14.29 -33.15
CA ARG A 69 -60.79 14.61 -31.74
C ARG A 69 -62.09 15.40 -31.55
N ARG A 70 -62.37 16.39 -32.41
CA ARG A 70 -63.56 17.26 -32.28
C ARG A 70 -64.87 16.57 -32.69
N VAL A 71 -64.77 15.48 -33.44
CA VAL A 71 -65.90 14.81 -34.09
C VAL A 71 -66.09 13.37 -33.57
N ASP A 72 -65.26 12.92 -32.62
CA ASP A 72 -65.23 11.54 -32.09
C ASP A 72 -65.19 10.47 -33.19
N TYR A 73 -64.43 10.73 -34.26
CA TYR A 73 -64.28 9.84 -35.40
C TYR A 73 -62.92 9.13 -35.35
N SER A 74 -62.93 7.80 -35.26
CA SER A 74 -61.72 6.95 -35.26
C SER A 74 -61.53 6.27 -36.62
N PRO A 75 -60.66 6.80 -37.52
CA PRO A 75 -60.28 6.06 -38.72
C PRO A 75 -59.39 4.86 -38.37
N ASP A 76 -59.28 3.90 -39.30
CA ASP A 76 -58.32 2.80 -39.21
C ASP A 76 -56.89 3.33 -39.31
N TRP A 77 -56.33 3.78 -38.18
CA TRP A 77 -55.00 4.37 -38.10
C TRP A 77 -53.90 3.43 -38.60
N ARG A 78 -54.09 2.10 -38.50
CA ARG A 78 -53.18 1.10 -39.09
C ARG A 78 -53.10 1.21 -40.61
N LEU A 79 -54.25 1.30 -41.29
CA LEU A 79 -54.32 1.43 -42.75
C LEU A 79 -53.81 2.80 -43.19
N VAL A 80 -54.20 3.85 -42.46
CA VAL A 80 -53.75 5.23 -42.72
C VAL A 80 -52.23 5.34 -42.58
N LEU A 81 -51.66 4.84 -41.48
CA LEU A 81 -50.22 4.84 -41.25
C LEU A 81 -49.50 4.01 -42.30
N THR A 82 -49.99 2.81 -42.63
CA THR A 82 -49.40 1.96 -43.69
C THR A 82 -49.36 2.68 -45.04
N ASN A 83 -50.45 3.36 -45.41
CA ASN A 83 -50.52 4.16 -46.62
C ASN A 83 -49.59 5.39 -46.56
N PHE A 84 -49.45 6.02 -45.40
CA PHE A 84 -48.53 7.14 -45.19
C PHE A 84 -47.06 6.72 -45.26
N VAL A 85 -46.71 5.57 -44.66
CA VAL A 85 -45.37 4.97 -44.76
C VAL A 85 -45.02 4.65 -46.21
N ASN A 86 -46.02 4.26 -47.02
CA ASN A 86 -45.85 4.00 -48.45
C ASN A 86 -45.70 5.28 -49.30
N ALA A 87 -46.33 6.39 -48.90
CA ALA A 87 -46.36 7.63 -49.67
C ALA A 87 -45.28 8.65 -49.24
N LYS A 88 -45.16 8.92 -47.93
CA LYS A 88 -44.25 9.91 -47.32
C LYS A 88 -43.75 9.41 -45.95
N PRO A 89 -42.62 8.71 -45.90
CA PRO A 89 -42.16 8.03 -44.69
C PRO A 89 -41.71 9.00 -43.57
N ASP A 90 -41.22 10.19 -43.89
CA ASP A 90 -40.76 11.16 -42.88
C ASP A 90 -41.95 11.82 -42.13
N ASP A 91 -43.02 12.14 -42.85
CA ASP A 91 -44.26 12.67 -42.26
C ASP A 91 -45.00 11.57 -41.46
N ALA A 92 -44.85 10.30 -41.86
CA ALA A 92 -45.40 9.15 -41.15
C ALA A 92 -44.80 8.98 -39.74
N VAL A 93 -43.53 9.34 -39.53
CA VAL A 93 -42.90 9.34 -38.20
C VAL A 93 -43.56 10.37 -37.28
N ASN A 94 -43.82 11.58 -37.79
CA ASN A 94 -44.48 12.63 -37.00
C ASN A 94 -45.92 12.25 -36.66
N LEU A 95 -46.64 11.64 -37.62
CA LEU A 95 -47.98 11.13 -37.40
C LEU A 95 -48.00 9.97 -36.37
N ALA A 96 -47.04 9.04 -36.45
CA ALA A 96 -46.89 7.96 -35.46
C ALA A 96 -46.61 8.50 -34.04
N LEU A 97 -45.76 9.53 -33.91
CA LEU A 97 -45.48 10.18 -32.62
C LEU A 97 -46.71 10.91 -32.06
N MET A 98 -47.49 11.58 -32.91
CA MET A 98 -48.75 12.23 -32.49
C MET A 98 -49.78 11.20 -32.05
N LEU A 99 -49.93 10.08 -32.77
CA LEU A 99 -50.83 9.00 -32.36
C LEU A 99 -50.42 8.34 -31.04
N HIS A 100 -49.13 8.36 -30.72
CA HIS A 100 -48.61 7.87 -29.44
C HIS A 100 -48.81 8.86 -28.29
N ASN A 101 -48.65 10.18 -28.53
CA ASN A 101 -48.65 11.20 -27.48
C ASN A 101 -50.02 11.87 -27.23
N ASP A 102 -50.85 12.06 -28.25
CA ASP A 102 -52.01 12.96 -28.20
C ASP A 102 -53.36 12.28 -27.94
N MET A 103 -53.42 10.94 -27.96
CA MET A 103 -54.67 10.14 -27.94
C MET A 103 -54.86 9.29 -26.67
N GLY A 104 -54.37 9.76 -25.51
CA GLY A 104 -54.67 9.22 -24.17
C GLY A 104 -53.56 8.39 -23.51
N ASP A 105 -53.78 7.97 -22.25
CA ASP A 105 -52.82 7.21 -21.40
C ASP A 105 -52.43 5.83 -21.96
N LYS A 106 -53.06 5.36 -23.04
CA LYS A 106 -52.71 4.13 -23.77
C LYS A 106 -52.46 4.43 -25.24
N PRO A 107 -51.34 3.98 -25.82
CA PRO A 107 -51.07 4.16 -27.24
C PRO A 107 -52.07 3.35 -28.08
N LEU A 108 -52.70 3.99 -29.07
CA LEU A 108 -53.68 3.35 -29.97
C LEU A 108 -53.08 2.23 -30.83
N ILE A 109 -51.77 2.29 -31.07
CA ILE A 109 -50.99 1.28 -31.80
C ILE A 109 -49.73 1.02 -30.97
N ASP A 110 -49.41 -0.25 -30.75
CA ASP A 110 -48.18 -0.64 -30.07
C ASP A 110 -46.96 -0.07 -30.84
N PRO A 111 -46.04 0.66 -30.18
CA PRO A 111 -44.80 1.13 -30.80
C PRO A 111 -44.03 0.04 -31.58
N LEU A 112 -44.09 -1.22 -31.16
CA LEU A 112 -43.47 -2.33 -31.89
C LEU A 112 -44.18 -2.64 -33.21
N GLU A 113 -45.52 -2.60 -33.23
CA GLU A 113 -46.31 -2.74 -34.46
C GLU A 113 -46.02 -1.60 -35.45
N VAL A 114 -45.87 -0.36 -34.96
CA VAL A 114 -45.49 0.79 -35.80
C VAL A 114 -44.14 0.56 -36.46
N VAL A 115 -43.16 0.06 -35.71
CA VAL A 115 -41.82 -0.26 -36.23
C VAL A 115 -41.88 -1.38 -37.27
N ASP A 116 -42.67 -2.42 -37.02
CA ASP A 116 -42.86 -3.52 -37.96
C ASP A 116 -43.60 -3.08 -39.24
N MET A 117 -44.31 -1.94 -39.25
CA MET A 117 -44.85 -1.33 -40.48
C MET A 117 -43.78 -0.61 -41.33
N PHE A 118 -42.68 -0.13 -40.72
CA PHE A 118 -41.58 0.52 -41.43
C PHE A 118 -40.55 -0.49 -42.00
N LEU A 119 -40.40 -1.66 -41.38
CA LEU A 119 -39.38 -2.66 -41.75
C LEU A 119 -39.55 -3.29 -43.15
N PRO A 120 -40.76 -3.64 -43.65
CA PRO A 120 -40.94 -4.31 -44.94
C PRO A 120 -40.38 -3.56 -46.16
N ARG A 121 -40.24 -2.22 -46.07
CA ARG A 121 -39.69 -1.37 -47.14
C ARG A 121 -38.27 -0.86 -46.86
N GLN A 122 -37.58 -1.39 -45.84
CA GLN A 122 -36.26 -0.91 -45.41
C GLN A 122 -36.22 0.57 -44.98
N ASN A 123 -37.34 1.12 -44.48
CA ASN A 123 -37.39 2.48 -43.90
C ASN A 123 -36.78 2.51 -42.48
N ILE A 124 -35.54 2.02 -42.37
CA ILE A 124 -34.84 1.76 -41.10
C ILE A 124 -34.50 3.07 -40.38
N ARG A 125 -34.16 4.13 -41.13
CA ARG A 125 -33.85 5.47 -40.57
C ARG A 125 -35.07 6.10 -39.89
N GLN A 126 -36.25 5.90 -40.46
CA GLN A 126 -37.50 6.42 -39.94
C GLN A 126 -37.98 5.61 -38.73
N ALA A 127 -37.85 4.27 -38.79
CA ALA A 127 -38.10 3.39 -37.65
C ALA A 127 -37.19 3.70 -36.45
N SER A 128 -35.89 3.92 -36.69
CA SER A 128 -34.95 4.30 -35.63
C SER A 128 -35.20 5.71 -35.12
N ALA A 129 -35.54 6.69 -35.98
CA ALA A 129 -35.90 8.03 -35.55
C ALA A 129 -37.17 8.07 -34.67
N PHE A 130 -38.16 7.22 -34.98
CA PHE A 130 -39.36 7.04 -34.16
C PHE A 130 -39.01 6.51 -32.77
N LEU A 131 -38.27 5.38 -32.70
CA LEU A 131 -37.86 4.77 -31.44
C LEU A 131 -36.93 5.67 -30.61
N VAL A 132 -35.98 6.35 -31.24
CA VAL A 132 -35.07 7.32 -30.58
C VAL A 132 -35.85 8.43 -29.90
N LYS A 133 -36.85 9.02 -30.59
CA LYS A 133 -37.69 10.08 -30.01
C LYS A 133 -38.58 9.59 -28.87
N LEU A 134 -39.02 8.33 -28.91
CA LEU A 134 -39.77 7.71 -27.80
C LEU A 134 -38.90 7.46 -26.55
N ILE A 135 -37.64 7.09 -26.76
CA ILE A 135 -36.71 6.73 -25.68
C ILE A 135 -36.02 7.96 -25.08
N GLN A 136 -35.83 9.04 -25.87
CA GLN A 136 -35.05 10.22 -25.49
C GLN A 136 -35.48 10.86 -24.16
N ASP A 137 -36.78 10.84 -23.84
CA ASP A 137 -37.33 11.43 -22.61
C ASP A 137 -37.66 10.38 -21.52
N LYS A 138 -37.52 9.07 -21.81
CA LYS A 138 -37.94 7.95 -20.93
C LYS A 138 -36.97 6.76 -20.97
N ASN A 139 -35.78 6.92 -20.38
CA ASN A 139 -34.84 5.81 -20.16
C ASN A 139 -35.21 5.06 -18.85
N THR A 140 -36.30 4.28 -18.89
CA THR A 140 -36.81 3.48 -17.76
C THR A 140 -36.76 1.98 -18.09
N PRO A 141 -36.83 1.09 -17.08
CA PRO A 141 -36.92 -0.35 -17.30
C PRO A 141 -38.07 -0.77 -18.23
N ASP A 142 -39.17 -0.01 -18.24
CA ASP A 142 -40.35 -0.27 -19.09
C ASP A 142 -40.04 -0.09 -20.58
N THR A 143 -39.03 0.70 -20.93
CA THR A 143 -38.59 0.87 -22.33
C THR A 143 -37.52 -0.12 -22.75
N ALA A 144 -37.14 -1.09 -21.90
CA ALA A 144 -36.11 -2.10 -22.18
C ALA A 144 -36.34 -2.84 -23.50
N HIS A 145 -37.57 -3.32 -23.74
CA HIS A 145 -37.89 -4.03 -24.99
C HIS A 145 -37.77 -3.13 -26.23
N LEU A 146 -38.08 -1.83 -26.11
CA LEU A 146 -37.93 -0.85 -27.19
C LEU A 146 -36.45 -0.50 -27.42
N GLN A 147 -35.64 -0.39 -26.37
CA GLN A 147 -34.20 -0.20 -26.44
C GLN A 147 -33.51 -1.40 -27.13
N THR A 148 -33.87 -2.62 -26.72
CA THR A 148 -33.40 -3.86 -27.36
C THR A 148 -33.77 -3.90 -28.83
N ARG A 149 -35.03 -3.58 -29.18
CA ARG A 149 -35.47 -3.56 -30.59
C ARG A 149 -34.78 -2.47 -31.42
N LEU A 150 -34.55 -1.28 -30.85
CA LEU A 150 -33.81 -0.20 -31.50
C LEU A 150 -32.38 -0.63 -31.84
N LEU A 151 -31.68 -1.25 -30.88
CA LEU A 151 -30.33 -1.74 -31.08
C LEU A 151 -30.31 -2.93 -32.07
N GLU A 152 -31.25 -3.86 -31.95
CA GLU A 152 -31.38 -5.03 -32.83
C GLU A 152 -31.54 -4.60 -34.30
N ILE A 153 -32.45 -3.67 -34.59
CA ILE A 153 -32.73 -3.19 -35.95
C ILE A 153 -31.50 -2.50 -36.52
N ASN A 154 -30.86 -1.62 -35.74
CA ASN A 154 -29.68 -0.89 -36.23
C ASN A 154 -28.46 -1.80 -36.37
N LEU A 155 -28.27 -2.79 -35.50
CA LEU A 155 -27.16 -3.75 -35.63
C LEU A 155 -27.35 -4.73 -36.79
N LYS A 156 -28.60 -5.08 -37.15
CA LYS A 156 -28.89 -6.00 -38.26
C LYS A 156 -28.91 -5.32 -39.63
N HIS A 157 -29.38 -4.06 -39.70
CA HIS A 157 -29.72 -3.42 -40.96
C HIS A 157 -29.02 -2.07 -41.21
N SER A 158 -28.49 -1.41 -40.18
CA SER A 158 -27.75 -0.13 -40.32
C SER A 158 -26.24 -0.36 -40.26
N PRO A 159 -25.42 0.58 -40.78
CA PRO A 159 -23.98 0.55 -40.56
C PRO A 159 -23.67 0.70 -39.06
N ALA A 160 -22.64 -0.01 -38.58
CA ALA A 160 -22.27 -0.11 -37.17
C ALA A 160 -22.05 1.25 -36.48
N SER A 161 -21.64 2.28 -37.22
CA SER A 161 -21.45 3.65 -36.71
C SER A 161 -22.72 4.30 -36.17
N VAL A 162 -23.91 3.91 -36.65
CA VAL A 162 -25.18 4.42 -36.12
C VAL A 162 -25.44 3.82 -34.75
N SER A 163 -25.28 2.51 -34.60
CA SER A 163 -25.43 1.81 -33.31
C SER A 163 -24.40 2.30 -32.29
N GLN A 164 -23.16 2.56 -32.73
CA GLN A 164 -22.11 3.14 -31.88
C GLN A 164 -22.53 4.51 -31.32
N LYS A 165 -23.01 5.43 -32.16
CA LYS A 165 -23.49 6.75 -31.71
C LYS A 165 -24.68 6.66 -30.74
N ILE A 166 -25.57 5.70 -30.95
CA ILE A 166 -26.71 5.48 -30.05
C ILE A 166 -26.22 5.01 -28.67
N LEU A 167 -25.25 4.09 -28.64
CA LEU A 167 -24.67 3.61 -27.37
C LEU A 167 -23.85 4.69 -26.68
N ASP A 168 -23.04 5.46 -27.42
CA ASP A 168 -22.25 6.59 -26.90
C ASP A 168 -23.12 7.70 -26.30
N SER A 169 -24.32 7.92 -26.87
CA SER A 169 -25.26 8.91 -26.36
C SER A 169 -25.90 8.54 -25.01
N GLY A 170 -25.67 7.32 -24.51
CA GLY A 170 -26.18 6.85 -23.22
C GLY A 170 -27.70 6.62 -23.18
N MET A 171 -28.39 6.66 -24.32
CA MET A 171 -29.86 6.57 -24.38
C MET A 171 -30.40 5.17 -24.14
N CYS A 172 -29.57 4.13 -24.29
CA CYS A 172 -29.96 2.73 -24.11
C CYS A 172 -29.16 2.11 -22.96
N SER A 173 -29.73 2.09 -21.75
CA SER A 173 -29.06 1.56 -20.56
C SER A 173 -29.63 0.21 -20.08
N PHE A 174 -30.89 -0.08 -20.41
CA PHE A 174 -31.66 -1.21 -19.88
C PHE A 174 -32.01 -2.27 -20.94
N TYR A 175 -31.31 -2.29 -22.07
CA TYR A 175 -31.51 -3.29 -23.12
C TYR A 175 -31.12 -4.70 -22.63
N ASP A 176 -31.68 -5.73 -23.26
CA ASP A 176 -31.34 -7.13 -23.00
C ASP A 176 -29.95 -7.47 -23.57
N PRO A 177 -28.95 -7.74 -22.72
CA PRO A 177 -27.60 -7.99 -23.16
C PRO A 177 -27.45 -9.34 -23.89
N ALA A 178 -28.34 -10.32 -23.65
CA ALA A 178 -28.23 -11.66 -24.25
C ALA A 178 -28.49 -11.67 -25.75
N THR A 179 -29.45 -10.84 -26.20
CA THR A 179 -29.78 -10.68 -27.61
C THR A 179 -28.82 -9.74 -28.33
N ILE A 180 -28.34 -8.70 -27.64
CA ILE A 180 -27.51 -7.65 -28.23
C ILE A 180 -26.02 -7.99 -28.29
N ALA A 181 -25.45 -8.70 -27.30
CA ALA A 181 -24.01 -8.98 -27.27
C ALA A 181 -23.49 -9.75 -28.51
N PRO A 182 -24.15 -10.82 -29.00
CA PRO A 182 -23.72 -11.51 -30.22
C PRO A 182 -23.88 -10.64 -31.48
N LEU A 183 -24.85 -9.72 -31.49
CA LEU A 183 -25.07 -8.78 -32.60
C LEU A 183 -23.99 -7.70 -32.61
N LEU A 184 -23.55 -7.22 -31.45
CA LEU A 184 -22.42 -6.28 -31.32
C LEU A 184 -21.10 -6.92 -31.77
N GLU A 185 -20.86 -8.17 -31.39
CA GLU A 185 -19.70 -8.93 -31.83
C GLU A 185 -19.69 -9.12 -33.36
N ARG A 186 -20.84 -9.50 -33.95
CA ARG A 186 -20.98 -9.61 -35.41
C ARG A 186 -20.79 -8.26 -36.13
N ALA A 187 -21.15 -7.16 -35.48
CA ALA A 187 -20.97 -5.81 -35.99
C ALA A 187 -19.57 -5.23 -35.72
N GLN A 188 -18.64 -6.02 -35.15
CA GLN A 188 -17.27 -5.62 -34.79
C GLN A 188 -17.20 -4.48 -33.75
N LEU A 189 -18.24 -4.30 -32.94
CA LEU A 189 -18.27 -3.32 -31.84
C LEU A 189 -17.81 -3.99 -30.53
N PHE A 190 -16.56 -4.43 -30.49
CA PHE A 190 -16.05 -5.31 -29.43
C PHE A 190 -16.03 -4.67 -28.02
N GLN A 191 -15.86 -3.34 -27.88
CA GLN A 191 -15.89 -2.67 -26.57
C GLN A 191 -17.25 -2.85 -25.88
N PHE A 192 -18.33 -2.57 -26.63
CA PHE A 192 -19.69 -2.71 -26.12
C PHE A 192 -20.09 -4.18 -25.97
N ALA A 193 -19.58 -5.07 -26.84
CA ALA A 193 -19.79 -6.51 -26.69
C ALA A 193 -19.16 -7.02 -25.39
N LEU A 194 -17.94 -6.61 -25.05
CA LEU A 194 -17.26 -6.96 -23.80
C LEU A 194 -18.01 -6.45 -22.57
N ASP A 195 -18.49 -5.20 -22.58
CA ASP A 195 -19.32 -4.68 -21.48
C ASP A 195 -20.64 -5.44 -21.34
N ALA A 196 -21.28 -5.83 -22.46
CA ALA A 196 -22.50 -6.63 -22.44
C ALA A 196 -22.26 -8.06 -21.92
N TYR A 197 -21.18 -8.72 -22.36
CA TYR A 197 -20.77 -10.03 -21.84
C TYR A 197 -20.40 -9.97 -20.35
N ASN A 198 -19.73 -8.91 -19.89
CA ASN A 198 -19.41 -8.72 -18.48
C ASN A 198 -20.67 -8.50 -17.61
N LYS A 199 -21.63 -7.71 -18.11
CA LYS A 199 -22.93 -7.52 -17.44
C LYS A 199 -23.69 -8.84 -17.30
N MET A 200 -23.65 -9.72 -18.31
CA MET A 200 -24.26 -11.05 -18.22
C MET A 200 -23.53 -11.96 -17.23
N GLN A 201 -22.20 -11.95 -17.24
CA GLN A 201 -21.37 -12.77 -16.35
C GLN A 201 -21.52 -12.39 -14.87
N THR A 202 -21.83 -11.12 -14.59
CA THR A 202 -22.04 -10.59 -13.23
C THR A 202 -23.48 -10.75 -12.75
N SER A 203 -24.45 -10.89 -13.67
CA SER A 203 -25.85 -11.14 -13.32
C SER A 203 -26.06 -12.61 -12.95
N SER A 204 -26.78 -12.88 -11.85
CA SER A 204 -27.09 -14.24 -11.37
C SER A 204 -28.06 -15.00 -12.27
N ASP A 205 -28.65 -14.35 -13.27
CA ASP A 205 -29.73 -14.90 -14.10
C ASP A 205 -29.23 -15.89 -15.17
N TYR A 206 -27.91 -16.02 -15.35
CA TYR A 206 -27.32 -16.83 -16.42
C TYR A 206 -26.36 -17.90 -15.88
N ASP A 207 -26.69 -19.17 -16.08
CA ASP A 207 -25.85 -20.33 -15.69
C ASP A 207 -24.64 -20.57 -16.62
N ARG A 208 -24.59 -19.88 -17.77
CA ARG A 208 -23.57 -20.10 -18.79
C ARG A 208 -22.34 -19.22 -18.54
N ASN A 209 -21.15 -19.82 -18.55
CA ASN A 209 -19.90 -19.07 -18.50
C ASN A 209 -19.60 -18.39 -19.85
N PHE A 210 -19.70 -17.07 -19.91
CA PHE A 210 -19.45 -16.26 -21.12
C PHE A 210 -17.97 -15.88 -21.30
N LEU A 211 -17.07 -16.41 -20.46
CA LEU A 211 -15.63 -16.16 -20.54
C LEU A 211 -15.05 -16.50 -21.93
N GLN A 212 -15.56 -17.53 -22.60
CA GLN A 212 -15.11 -17.90 -23.95
C GLN A 212 -15.54 -16.89 -25.02
N ASP A 213 -16.65 -16.19 -24.82
CA ASP A 213 -17.12 -15.12 -25.71
C ASP A 213 -16.29 -13.84 -25.48
N MET A 214 -15.95 -13.55 -24.22
CA MET A 214 -15.05 -12.46 -23.85
C MET A 214 -13.64 -12.68 -24.42
N LYS A 215 -13.11 -13.91 -24.33
CA LYS A 215 -11.81 -14.30 -24.94
C LYS A 215 -11.79 -14.06 -26.44
N ARG A 216 -12.85 -14.43 -27.16
CA ARG A 216 -12.98 -14.15 -28.60
C ARG A 216 -12.95 -12.66 -28.92
N CYS A 217 -13.63 -11.84 -28.13
CA CYS A 217 -13.58 -10.38 -28.30
C CYS A 217 -12.19 -9.80 -27.96
N LEU A 218 -11.51 -10.35 -26.93
CA LEU A 218 -10.16 -9.94 -26.53
C LEU A 218 -9.07 -10.36 -27.53
N ALA A 219 -9.31 -11.34 -28.39
CA ALA A 219 -8.41 -11.63 -29.52
C ALA A 219 -8.25 -10.40 -30.45
N HIS A 220 -9.26 -9.52 -30.49
CA HIS A 220 -9.26 -8.26 -31.25
C HIS A 220 -8.88 -7.04 -30.38
N ALA A 221 -8.24 -7.23 -29.21
CA ALA A 221 -7.92 -6.15 -28.28
C ALA A 221 -7.04 -5.02 -28.87
N HIS A 222 -6.30 -5.28 -29.94
CA HIS A 222 -5.47 -4.28 -30.62
C HIS A 222 -6.26 -3.18 -31.33
N GLU A 223 -7.54 -3.41 -31.64
CA GLU A 223 -8.42 -2.40 -32.26
C GLU A 223 -9.13 -1.53 -31.22
N LEU A 224 -8.98 -1.84 -29.94
CA LEU A 224 -9.68 -1.19 -28.84
C LEU A 224 -8.79 -0.16 -28.14
N ASP A 225 -9.43 0.84 -27.52
CA ASP A 225 -8.74 1.80 -26.67
C ASP A 225 -8.11 1.08 -25.45
N SER A 226 -6.79 1.25 -25.32
CA SER A 226 -5.99 0.64 -24.27
C SER A 226 -6.35 1.14 -22.89
N THR A 227 -6.73 2.42 -22.76
CA THR A 227 -7.10 3.00 -21.46
C THR A 227 -8.40 2.42 -20.93
N TRP A 228 -9.40 2.30 -21.80
CA TRP A 228 -10.67 1.67 -21.50
C TRP A 228 -10.50 0.19 -21.12
N LEU A 229 -9.67 -0.56 -21.85
CA LEU A 229 -9.41 -1.97 -21.54
C LEU A 229 -8.78 -2.14 -20.16
N VAL A 230 -7.82 -1.28 -19.78
CA VAL A 230 -7.25 -1.31 -18.43
C VAL A 230 -8.33 -1.09 -17.36
N ASP A 231 -9.27 -0.17 -17.57
CA ASP A 231 -10.37 0.05 -16.63
C ASP A 231 -11.39 -1.10 -16.63
N PHE A 232 -11.59 -1.76 -17.77
CA PHE A 232 -12.43 -2.95 -17.88
C PHE A 232 -11.91 -4.12 -17.02
N PHE A 233 -10.60 -4.37 -16.99
CA PHE A 233 -10.00 -5.41 -16.14
C PHE A 233 -10.21 -5.16 -14.63
N GLY A 234 -10.44 -3.90 -14.22
CA GLY A 234 -10.81 -3.56 -12.85
C GLY A 234 -12.24 -3.96 -12.47
N ARG A 235 -13.11 -4.23 -13.45
CA ARG A 235 -14.50 -4.66 -13.26
C ARG A 235 -14.67 -6.18 -13.29
N LEU A 236 -13.61 -6.92 -13.65
CA LEU A 236 -13.62 -8.37 -13.75
C LEU A 236 -13.27 -9.03 -12.41
N ARG A 237 -13.73 -10.28 -12.22
CA ARG A 237 -13.31 -11.12 -11.09
C ARG A 237 -11.85 -11.56 -11.26
N GLN A 238 -11.14 -11.80 -10.16
CA GLN A 238 -9.72 -12.16 -10.17
C GLN A 238 -9.40 -13.38 -11.06
N SER A 239 -10.20 -14.45 -10.99
CA SER A 239 -10.04 -15.65 -11.82
C SER A 239 -10.23 -15.36 -13.31
N ASP A 240 -11.26 -14.58 -13.63
CA ASP A 240 -11.66 -14.26 -14.99
C ASP A 240 -10.60 -13.32 -15.62
N SER A 241 -10.08 -12.36 -14.85
CA SER A 241 -8.97 -11.49 -15.25
C SER A 241 -7.71 -12.27 -15.61
N ILE A 242 -7.33 -13.27 -14.80
CA ILE A 242 -6.15 -14.12 -15.06
C ILE A 242 -6.33 -14.89 -16.37
N ASP A 243 -7.50 -15.48 -16.60
CA ASP A 243 -7.77 -16.23 -17.83
C ASP A 243 -7.89 -15.33 -19.08
N CYS A 244 -8.35 -14.10 -18.92
CA CYS A 244 -8.32 -13.08 -19.96
C CYS A 244 -6.89 -12.60 -20.26
N ILE A 245 -6.01 -12.46 -19.26
CA ILE A 245 -4.58 -12.15 -19.48
C ILE A 245 -3.89 -13.31 -20.20
N LYS A 246 -4.21 -14.57 -19.87
CA LYS A 246 -3.72 -15.76 -20.61
C LYS A 246 -4.07 -15.70 -22.09
N GLU A 247 -5.29 -15.28 -22.43
CA GLU A 247 -5.70 -15.09 -23.82
C GLU A 247 -4.91 -13.96 -24.50
N LEU A 248 -4.73 -12.82 -23.81
CA LEU A 248 -3.94 -11.70 -24.34
C LEU A 248 -2.47 -12.08 -24.59
N LEU A 249 -1.93 -13.04 -23.83
CA LEU A 249 -0.58 -13.57 -24.00
C LEU A 249 -0.40 -14.40 -25.28
N GLU A 250 -1.47 -14.97 -25.86
CA GLU A 250 -1.37 -15.66 -27.16
C GLU A 250 -0.91 -14.69 -28.27
N HIS A 251 -1.31 -13.42 -28.17
CA HIS A 251 -0.88 -12.33 -29.05
C HIS A 251 0.10 -11.35 -28.38
N ARG A 252 1.06 -11.89 -27.61
CA ARG A 252 2.03 -11.14 -26.78
C ARG A 252 2.71 -9.93 -27.42
N LYS A 253 3.01 -9.96 -28.73
CA LYS A 253 3.72 -8.85 -29.41
C LYS A 253 2.85 -7.61 -29.58
N GLN A 254 1.55 -7.79 -29.77
CA GLN A 254 0.61 -6.70 -30.01
C GLN A 254 0.08 -6.15 -28.68
N ASN A 255 -0.17 -7.02 -27.71
CA ASN A 255 -0.77 -6.67 -26.42
C ASN A 255 0.25 -6.35 -25.32
N PHE A 256 1.54 -6.24 -25.65
CA PHE A 256 2.63 -6.12 -24.67
C PHE A 256 2.41 -4.99 -23.66
N ASN A 257 2.21 -3.76 -24.14
CA ASN A 257 2.04 -2.59 -23.28
C ASN A 257 0.76 -2.68 -22.43
N LEU A 258 -0.30 -3.25 -22.98
CA LEU A 258 -1.57 -3.43 -22.29
C LEU A 258 -1.43 -4.41 -21.11
N ILE A 259 -0.80 -5.57 -21.35
CA ILE A 259 -0.58 -6.59 -20.32
C ILE A 259 0.26 -6.03 -19.16
N VAL A 260 1.34 -5.30 -19.47
CA VAL A 260 2.19 -4.67 -18.45
C VAL A 260 1.39 -3.65 -17.64
N GLN A 261 0.61 -2.78 -18.29
CA GLN A 261 -0.19 -1.77 -17.59
C GLN A 261 -1.25 -2.40 -16.68
N ILE A 262 -1.93 -3.47 -17.14
CA ILE A 262 -2.91 -4.21 -16.32
C ILE A 262 -2.20 -4.85 -15.12
N ALA A 263 -1.09 -5.55 -15.35
CA ALA A 263 -0.35 -6.25 -14.30
C ALA A 263 0.20 -5.28 -13.25
N VAL A 264 0.73 -4.11 -13.65
CA VAL A 264 1.24 -3.09 -12.72
C VAL A 264 0.09 -2.41 -11.95
N LYS A 265 -1.01 -2.03 -12.62
CA LYS A 265 -2.12 -1.31 -11.98
C LYS A 265 -2.90 -2.19 -10.99
N TYR A 266 -3.08 -3.48 -11.29
CA TYR A 266 -3.86 -4.42 -10.48
C TYR A 266 -3.00 -5.49 -9.79
N ASN A 267 -1.71 -5.21 -9.58
CA ASN A 267 -0.75 -6.11 -8.93
C ASN A 267 -1.28 -6.66 -7.59
N ASP A 268 -1.82 -5.79 -6.74
CA ASP A 268 -2.29 -6.15 -5.40
C ASP A 268 -3.56 -7.02 -5.43
N ALA A 269 -4.40 -6.86 -6.47
CA ALA A 269 -5.65 -7.61 -6.62
C ALA A 269 -5.44 -8.97 -7.29
N LEU A 270 -4.50 -9.07 -8.24
CA LEU A 270 -4.21 -10.30 -8.98
C LEU A 270 -3.21 -11.20 -8.25
N GLY A 271 -2.28 -10.60 -7.49
CA GLY A 271 -1.21 -11.26 -6.75
C GLY A 271 0.11 -11.29 -7.53
N CYS A 272 1.24 -10.97 -6.87
CA CYS A 272 2.55 -10.96 -7.53
C CYS A 272 2.99 -12.35 -8.00
N ASN A 273 2.86 -13.36 -7.16
CA ASN A 273 3.36 -14.72 -7.44
C ASN A 273 2.56 -15.41 -8.56
N THR A 274 1.23 -15.22 -8.57
CA THR A 274 0.35 -15.74 -9.63
C THR A 274 0.66 -15.10 -10.99
N LEU A 275 0.95 -13.81 -11.03
CA LEU A 275 1.38 -13.11 -12.25
C LEU A 275 2.77 -13.55 -12.71
N ILE A 276 3.71 -13.75 -11.77
CA ILE A 276 5.05 -14.29 -12.07
C ILE A 276 4.95 -15.67 -12.70
N ASP A 277 4.21 -16.60 -12.08
CA ASP A 277 4.00 -17.96 -12.59
C ASP A 277 3.37 -17.94 -13.98
N LEU A 278 2.37 -17.07 -14.18
CA LEU A 278 1.66 -16.90 -15.45
C LEU A 278 2.56 -16.36 -16.58
N PHE A 279 3.55 -15.51 -16.28
CA PHE A 279 4.52 -15.06 -17.28
C PHE A 279 5.69 -16.04 -17.48
N LEU A 280 5.99 -16.87 -16.48
CA LEU A 280 7.02 -17.90 -16.56
C LEU A 280 6.58 -19.12 -17.39
N GLU A 281 5.31 -19.53 -17.32
CA GLU A 281 4.75 -20.63 -18.13
C GLU A 281 5.08 -20.50 -19.64
N PRO A 282 4.78 -19.36 -20.30
CA PRO A 282 5.14 -19.13 -21.71
C PRO A 282 6.61 -18.69 -21.91
N ARG A 283 7.42 -18.61 -20.85
CA ARG A 283 8.78 -18.04 -20.82
C ARG A 283 8.84 -16.62 -21.38
N ALA A 284 7.87 -15.77 -21.01
CA ALA A 284 7.78 -14.40 -21.48
C ALA A 284 8.63 -13.44 -20.60
N TYR A 285 9.95 -13.62 -20.64
CA TYR A 285 10.88 -12.82 -19.81
C TYR A 285 10.84 -11.32 -20.11
N ASP A 286 10.55 -10.91 -21.36
CA ASP A 286 10.38 -9.49 -21.73
C ASP A 286 9.24 -8.82 -20.96
N LEU A 287 8.10 -9.52 -20.81
CA LEU A 287 6.93 -9.04 -20.06
C LEU A 287 7.22 -9.03 -18.56
N LEU A 288 7.83 -10.11 -18.07
CA LEU A 288 8.22 -10.26 -16.68
C LEU A 288 9.18 -9.13 -16.26
N TYR A 289 10.14 -8.77 -17.10
CA TYR A 289 11.06 -7.65 -16.87
C TYR A 289 10.32 -6.30 -16.78
N CYS A 290 9.48 -5.97 -17.76
CA CYS A 290 8.75 -4.70 -17.77
C CYS A 290 7.71 -4.58 -16.64
N TYR A 291 7.12 -5.70 -16.21
CA TYR A 291 6.19 -5.75 -15.09
C TYR A 291 6.91 -5.65 -13.74
N LEU A 292 7.99 -6.40 -13.53
CA LEU A 292 8.70 -6.42 -12.25
C LEU A 292 9.52 -5.14 -12.01
N GLY A 293 9.99 -4.44 -13.05
CA GLY A 293 10.78 -3.22 -12.91
C GLY A 293 10.14 -2.15 -11.99
N PRO A 294 8.86 -1.79 -12.19
CA PRO A 294 8.12 -0.91 -11.28
C PRO A 294 7.84 -1.49 -9.88
N VAL A 295 7.78 -2.82 -9.75
CA VAL A 295 7.37 -3.52 -8.51
C VAL A 295 8.55 -3.73 -7.55
N VAL A 296 9.75 -3.99 -8.09
CA VAL A 296 10.97 -4.30 -7.33
C VAL A 296 11.35 -3.25 -6.27
N PRO A 297 11.25 -1.93 -6.50
CA PRO A 297 11.54 -0.91 -5.48
C PRO A 297 10.64 -0.99 -4.24
N TYR A 298 9.42 -1.51 -4.39
CA TYR A 298 8.43 -1.59 -3.32
C TYR A 298 8.36 -2.98 -2.67
N SER A 299 8.89 -4.01 -3.33
CA SER A 299 8.90 -5.38 -2.83
C SER A 299 10.17 -5.69 -2.04
N ARG A 300 10.01 -6.44 -0.93
CA ARG A 300 11.12 -7.03 -0.16
C ARG A 300 11.22 -8.56 -0.35
N ASP A 301 10.42 -9.13 -1.24
CA ASP A 301 10.37 -10.57 -1.46
C ASP A 301 11.61 -11.04 -2.24
N PRO A 302 12.42 -11.98 -1.68
CA PRO A 302 13.56 -12.56 -2.38
C PRO A 302 13.22 -13.18 -3.74
N GLU A 303 12.04 -13.78 -3.90
CA GLU A 303 11.66 -14.42 -5.17
C GLU A 303 11.42 -13.36 -6.26
N VAL A 304 10.79 -12.23 -5.92
CA VAL A 304 10.57 -11.11 -6.86
C VAL A 304 11.89 -10.54 -7.35
N HIS A 305 12.85 -10.34 -6.45
CA HIS A 305 14.18 -9.81 -6.80
C HIS A 305 14.98 -10.82 -7.64
N PHE A 306 14.93 -12.12 -7.29
CA PHE A 306 15.56 -13.17 -8.08
C PHE A 306 14.95 -13.28 -9.49
N ARG A 307 13.61 -13.30 -9.60
CA ARG A 307 12.91 -13.40 -10.89
C ARG A 307 13.11 -12.18 -11.77
N TYR A 308 13.30 -10.99 -11.18
CA TYR A 308 13.70 -9.82 -11.93
C TYR A 308 15.14 -9.91 -12.48
N ILE A 309 16.07 -10.46 -11.68
CA ILE A 309 17.43 -10.78 -12.14
C ILE A 309 17.39 -11.82 -13.28
N GLU A 310 16.62 -12.89 -13.12
CA GLU A 310 16.40 -13.90 -14.17
C GLU A 310 15.85 -13.26 -15.45
N ALA A 311 14.77 -12.48 -15.35
CA ALA A 311 14.16 -11.81 -16.50
C ALA A 311 15.13 -10.83 -17.18
N SER A 312 15.83 -9.98 -16.43
CA SER A 312 16.78 -9.03 -17.00
C SER A 312 17.98 -9.69 -17.68
N THR A 313 18.44 -10.85 -17.19
CA THR A 313 19.48 -11.63 -17.87
C THR A 313 19.01 -12.20 -19.20
N GLU A 314 17.80 -12.76 -19.27
CA GLU A 314 17.24 -13.35 -20.49
C GLU A 314 16.92 -12.30 -21.56
N VAL A 315 16.49 -11.10 -21.15
CA VAL A 315 16.26 -9.96 -22.06
C VAL A 315 17.58 -9.36 -22.57
N GLY A 316 18.71 -9.68 -21.92
CA GLY A 316 20.04 -9.14 -22.26
C GLY A 316 20.30 -7.74 -21.68
N GLN A 317 19.54 -7.30 -20.68
CA GLN A 317 19.73 -6.00 -19.99
C GLN A 317 20.78 -6.10 -18.88
N ILE A 318 22.02 -6.35 -19.28
CA ILE A 318 23.15 -6.61 -18.39
C ILE A 318 23.39 -5.48 -17.37
N ASN A 319 23.21 -4.22 -17.76
CA ASN A 319 23.42 -3.06 -16.87
C ASN A 319 22.45 -3.06 -15.68
N GLU A 320 21.21 -3.51 -15.88
CA GLU A 320 20.22 -3.56 -14.82
C GLU A 320 20.48 -4.75 -13.88
N VAL A 321 20.96 -5.88 -14.41
CA VAL A 321 21.44 -7.01 -13.60
C VAL A 321 22.60 -6.56 -12.69
N GLU A 322 23.55 -5.80 -13.24
CA GLU A 322 24.68 -5.25 -12.49
C GLU A 322 24.21 -4.31 -11.37
N ARG A 323 23.27 -3.40 -11.69
CA ARG A 323 22.64 -2.51 -10.72
C ARG A 323 21.95 -3.29 -9.61
N MET A 324 21.12 -4.27 -9.96
CA MET A 324 20.34 -5.06 -9.00
C MET A 324 21.21 -5.90 -8.08
N THR A 325 22.25 -6.55 -8.62
CA THR A 325 23.19 -7.34 -7.83
C THR A 325 24.02 -6.48 -6.87
N LYS A 326 24.26 -5.21 -7.22
CA LYS A 326 24.97 -4.22 -6.39
C LYS A 326 24.07 -3.59 -5.33
N GLU A 327 22.90 -3.07 -5.71
CA GLU A 327 22.03 -2.25 -4.87
C GLU A 327 21.09 -3.09 -3.98
N SER A 328 20.57 -4.22 -4.47
CA SER A 328 19.58 -5.01 -3.72
C SER A 328 20.23 -5.90 -2.66
N PRO A 329 19.75 -5.90 -1.40
CA PRO A 329 20.15 -6.86 -0.37
C PRO A 329 19.21 -8.08 -0.26
N CYS A 330 18.13 -8.15 -1.05
CA CYS A 330 17.01 -9.05 -0.77
C CYS A 330 17.03 -10.37 -1.55
N TYR A 331 17.90 -10.55 -2.55
CA TYR A 331 17.91 -11.77 -3.37
C TYR A 331 18.61 -12.95 -2.67
N GLU A 332 18.27 -14.18 -3.07
CA GLU A 332 18.88 -15.40 -2.53
C GLU A 332 20.28 -15.63 -3.15
N PRO A 333 21.37 -15.55 -2.37
CA PRO A 333 22.72 -15.42 -2.92
C PRO A 333 23.23 -16.69 -3.59
N LEU A 334 22.92 -17.88 -3.04
CA LEU A 334 23.37 -19.16 -3.61
C LEU A 334 22.67 -19.46 -4.93
N ARG A 335 21.36 -19.24 -5.01
CA ARG A 335 20.55 -19.46 -6.20
C ARG A 335 20.93 -18.48 -7.32
N THR A 336 21.06 -17.19 -7.00
CA THR A 336 21.53 -16.17 -7.96
C THR A 336 22.95 -16.47 -8.47
N LYS A 337 23.88 -16.87 -7.58
CA LYS A 337 25.24 -17.25 -7.97
C LYS A 337 25.24 -18.42 -8.96
N ASN A 338 24.53 -19.51 -8.64
CA ASN A 338 24.51 -20.70 -9.50
C ASN A 338 23.86 -20.40 -10.84
N TYR A 339 22.76 -19.65 -10.86
CA TYR A 339 22.10 -19.21 -12.08
C TYR A 339 23.02 -18.36 -12.98
N LEU A 340 23.73 -17.37 -12.41
CA LEU A 340 24.65 -16.53 -13.17
C LEU A 340 25.87 -17.31 -13.69
N LYS A 341 26.33 -18.34 -12.97
CA LYS A 341 27.38 -19.26 -13.45
C LYS A 341 26.91 -20.07 -14.65
N GLU A 342 25.69 -20.60 -14.64
CA GLU A 342 25.13 -21.39 -15.74
C GLU A 342 24.87 -20.58 -17.02
N LYS A 343 24.65 -19.26 -16.90
CA LYS A 343 24.29 -18.40 -18.05
C LYS A 343 25.47 -17.86 -18.86
N HIS A 344 26.70 -17.98 -18.39
CA HIS A 344 27.92 -17.60 -19.12
C HIS A 344 27.87 -16.19 -19.77
N LEU A 345 27.44 -15.16 -19.03
CA LEU A 345 27.31 -13.79 -19.56
C LEU A 345 28.62 -13.22 -20.15
N ASP A 346 28.54 -12.32 -21.13
CA ASP A 346 29.73 -11.63 -21.67
C ASP A 346 30.34 -10.66 -20.66
N ASN A 347 29.48 -9.99 -19.88
CA ASN A 347 29.86 -9.14 -18.77
C ASN A 347 29.71 -9.90 -17.45
N MET A 348 30.84 -10.14 -16.76
CA MET A 348 30.88 -10.90 -15.51
C MET A 348 30.65 -10.04 -14.25
N TRP A 349 30.53 -8.71 -14.38
CA TRP A 349 30.33 -7.80 -13.24
C TRP A 349 29.14 -8.16 -12.33
N PRO A 350 27.97 -8.59 -12.85
CA PRO A 350 26.88 -9.02 -11.98
C PRO A 350 27.24 -10.22 -11.08
N LEU A 351 28.00 -11.20 -11.60
CA LEU A 351 28.47 -12.34 -10.81
C LEU A 351 29.52 -11.89 -9.79
N ILE A 352 30.43 -11.01 -10.19
CA ILE A 352 31.46 -10.43 -9.32
C ILE A 352 30.82 -9.70 -8.14
N ASN A 353 29.78 -8.89 -8.37
CA ASN A 353 29.08 -8.14 -7.32
C ASN A 353 28.44 -9.06 -6.28
N VAL A 354 27.79 -10.16 -6.71
CA VAL A 354 27.19 -11.15 -5.81
C VAL A 354 28.28 -11.86 -4.98
N CYS A 355 29.37 -12.26 -5.62
CA CYS A 355 30.45 -12.98 -4.96
C CYS A 355 31.25 -12.10 -4.00
N ASP A 356 31.50 -10.82 -4.31
CA ASP A 356 32.20 -9.90 -3.41
C ASP A 356 31.36 -9.54 -2.17
N LYS A 357 30.06 -9.30 -2.36
CA LYS A 357 29.14 -8.95 -1.26
C LYS A 357 28.97 -10.07 -0.22
N HIS A 358 29.13 -11.32 -0.65
CA HIS A 358 28.93 -12.51 0.19
C HIS A 358 30.21 -13.34 0.40
N ASP A 359 31.38 -12.76 0.12
CA ASP A 359 32.72 -13.35 0.32
C ASP A 359 32.97 -14.71 -0.38
N TYR A 360 32.37 -14.94 -1.55
CA TYR A 360 32.61 -16.13 -2.39
C TYR A 360 33.77 -15.95 -3.39
N ILE A 361 34.88 -15.36 -2.97
CA ILE A 361 35.98 -14.94 -3.86
C ILE A 361 36.73 -16.14 -4.43
N ASP A 362 37.00 -17.17 -3.64
CA ASP A 362 37.73 -18.36 -4.09
C ASP A 362 36.99 -19.09 -5.21
N GLU A 363 35.67 -19.22 -5.10
CA GLU A 363 34.83 -19.84 -6.13
C GLU A 363 34.69 -18.97 -7.38
N LEU A 364 34.69 -17.64 -7.23
CA LEU A 364 34.65 -16.70 -8.34
C LEU A 364 35.94 -16.78 -9.16
N VAL A 365 37.10 -16.79 -8.49
CA VAL A 365 38.40 -16.87 -9.15
C VAL A 365 38.57 -18.19 -9.89
N LYS A 366 38.15 -19.32 -9.28
CA LYS A 366 38.10 -20.64 -9.94
C LYS A 366 37.26 -20.59 -11.22
N PHE A 367 36.03 -20.09 -11.11
CA PHE A 367 35.10 -20.01 -12.24
C PHE A 367 35.61 -19.11 -13.38
N LEU A 368 36.18 -17.94 -13.06
CA LEU A 368 36.69 -17.00 -14.08
C LEU A 368 37.92 -17.54 -14.82
N ILE A 369 38.72 -18.39 -14.18
CA ILE A 369 39.86 -19.07 -14.81
C ILE A 369 39.38 -20.21 -15.71
N ASP A 370 38.46 -21.04 -15.22
CA ASP A 370 37.90 -22.15 -15.99
C ASP A 370 37.23 -21.66 -17.28
N GLU A 371 36.62 -20.47 -17.25
CA GLU A 371 36.00 -19.78 -18.39
C GLU A 371 36.98 -18.97 -19.26
N GLY A 372 38.25 -18.87 -18.89
CA GLY A 372 39.27 -18.11 -19.62
C GLY A 372 39.10 -16.57 -19.59
N LYS A 373 38.33 -16.04 -18.64
CA LYS A 373 37.98 -14.60 -18.51
C LYS A 373 38.88 -13.88 -17.48
N SER A 374 40.20 -14.03 -17.61
CA SER A 374 41.19 -13.50 -16.65
C SER A 374 41.27 -11.97 -16.58
N SER A 375 40.90 -11.26 -17.66
CA SER A 375 40.90 -9.79 -17.69
C SER A 375 39.91 -9.15 -16.71
N PHE A 376 38.83 -9.85 -16.34
CA PHE A 376 37.88 -9.38 -15.34
C PHE A 376 38.43 -9.46 -13.91
N ILE A 377 39.35 -10.38 -13.63
CA ILE A 377 40.02 -10.47 -12.32
C ILE A 377 40.90 -9.23 -12.11
N GLU A 378 41.65 -8.82 -13.13
CA GLU A 378 42.46 -7.59 -13.09
C GLU A 378 41.59 -6.34 -12.92
N GLN A 379 40.48 -6.23 -13.67
CA GLN A 379 39.56 -5.10 -13.56
C GLN A 379 38.83 -5.03 -12.21
N TYR A 380 38.46 -6.18 -11.65
CA TYR A 380 37.83 -6.29 -10.32
C TYR A 380 38.74 -5.73 -9.22
N VAL A 381 39.99 -6.17 -9.23
CA VAL A 381 41.02 -5.73 -8.29
C VAL A 381 41.34 -4.24 -8.47
N GLN A 382 41.38 -3.74 -9.71
CA GLN A 382 41.67 -2.33 -9.99
C GLN A 382 40.54 -1.37 -9.57
N ARG A 383 39.28 -1.75 -9.76
CA ARG A 383 38.13 -0.81 -9.67
C ARG A 383 37.32 -0.92 -8.37
N TYR A 384 37.24 -2.09 -7.75
CA TYR A 384 36.21 -2.37 -6.73
C TYR A 384 36.78 -2.70 -5.35
N ALA A 385 37.76 -3.61 -5.27
CA ALA A 385 38.27 -4.10 -3.99
C ALA A 385 39.80 -4.34 -3.98
N PRO A 386 40.63 -3.27 -4.03
CA PRO A 386 42.09 -3.41 -3.92
C PRO A 386 42.54 -3.90 -2.54
N SER A 387 41.68 -3.83 -1.52
CA SER A 387 41.94 -4.40 -0.20
C SER A 387 41.88 -5.93 -0.18
N LYS A 388 41.05 -6.56 -1.03
CA LYS A 388 40.87 -8.02 -1.08
C LYS A 388 41.83 -8.72 -2.05
N THR A 389 42.78 -7.99 -2.65
CA THR A 389 43.80 -8.52 -3.54
C THR A 389 44.61 -9.69 -2.96
N PRO A 390 44.98 -9.73 -1.66
CA PRO A 390 45.70 -10.88 -1.09
C PRO A 390 44.95 -12.21 -1.21
N LEU A 391 43.63 -12.19 -1.00
CA LEU A 391 42.78 -13.38 -1.12
C LEU A 391 42.67 -13.86 -2.57
N VAL A 392 42.54 -12.92 -3.51
CA VAL A 392 42.54 -13.23 -4.95
C VAL A 392 43.87 -13.85 -5.37
N VAL A 393 45.00 -13.31 -4.93
CA VAL A 393 46.33 -13.87 -5.21
C VAL A 393 46.51 -15.24 -4.55
N GLY A 394 45.99 -15.43 -3.33
CA GLY A 394 45.94 -16.72 -2.66
C GLY A 394 45.19 -17.77 -3.48
N ALA A 395 43.99 -17.46 -3.95
CA ALA A 395 43.19 -18.34 -4.81
C ALA A 395 43.87 -18.63 -6.16
N LEU A 396 44.52 -17.65 -6.79
CA LEU A 396 45.29 -17.84 -8.04
C LEU A 396 46.48 -18.78 -7.86
N LEU A 397 47.13 -18.75 -6.70
CA LEU A 397 48.24 -19.64 -6.34
C LEU A 397 47.76 -21.07 -6.08
N GLU A 398 46.57 -21.27 -5.53
CA GLU A 398 45.99 -22.61 -5.34
C GLU A 398 45.65 -23.31 -6.66
N ILE A 399 45.31 -22.54 -7.71
CA ILE A 399 44.95 -23.05 -9.04
C ILE A 399 46.20 -23.21 -9.94
N ASP A 400 47.40 -22.89 -9.43
CA ASP A 400 48.66 -22.89 -10.20
C ASP A 400 48.60 -22.02 -11.48
N SER A 401 48.02 -20.83 -11.35
CA SER A 401 47.91 -19.86 -12.46
C SER A 401 49.29 -19.35 -12.94
N PRO A 402 49.43 -18.97 -14.22
CA PRO A 402 50.71 -18.50 -14.78
C PRO A 402 51.20 -17.22 -14.10
N GLU A 403 52.51 -17.13 -13.85
CA GLU A 403 53.13 -15.98 -13.16
C GLU A 403 52.86 -14.63 -13.82
N SER A 404 52.64 -14.60 -15.13
CA SER A 404 52.28 -13.38 -15.87
C SER A 404 50.93 -12.80 -15.45
N MET A 405 49.95 -13.66 -15.14
CA MET A 405 48.62 -13.23 -14.70
C MET A 405 48.65 -12.70 -13.27
N ILE A 406 49.42 -13.36 -12.39
CA ILE A 406 49.61 -12.88 -11.01
C ILE A 406 50.30 -11.51 -11.01
N LYS A 407 51.30 -11.31 -11.87
CA LYS A 407 51.95 -10.00 -12.06
C LYS A 407 50.97 -8.95 -12.60
N GLY A 408 50.14 -9.29 -13.59
CA GLY A 408 49.10 -8.40 -14.13
C GLY A 408 48.10 -7.93 -13.07
N VAL A 409 47.63 -8.85 -12.21
CA VAL A 409 46.71 -8.51 -11.10
C VAL A 409 47.38 -7.63 -10.05
N LEU A 410 48.65 -7.89 -9.73
CA LEU A 410 49.42 -7.06 -8.79
C LEU A 410 49.66 -5.66 -9.33
N ASP A 411 50.05 -5.53 -10.60
CA ASP A 411 50.23 -4.24 -11.26
C ASP A 411 48.92 -3.45 -11.34
N ALA A 412 47.79 -4.13 -11.56
CA ALA A 412 46.44 -3.53 -11.59
C ALA A 412 45.96 -3.04 -10.21
N ALA A 413 46.27 -3.74 -9.12
CA ALA A 413 45.93 -3.35 -7.75
C ALA A 413 46.68 -2.10 -7.28
N GLY A 414 47.88 -1.89 -7.83
CA GLY A 414 48.65 -0.70 -7.57
C GLY A 414 48.99 -0.52 -6.08
N SER A 415 48.91 0.73 -5.62
CA SER A 415 49.38 1.20 -4.31
C SER A 415 48.37 0.97 -3.17
N MET A 416 47.20 0.44 -3.51
CA MET A 416 46.04 0.29 -2.63
C MET A 416 45.93 -1.12 -2.02
N CYS A 417 46.86 -2.02 -2.37
CA CYS A 417 46.93 -3.40 -1.89
C CYS A 417 47.53 -3.49 -0.48
N PRO A 418 46.91 -4.22 0.47
CA PRO A 418 47.49 -4.50 1.77
C PRO A 418 48.67 -5.48 1.64
N LEU A 419 49.86 -4.93 1.83
CA LEU A 419 51.13 -5.62 1.58
C LEU A 419 51.45 -6.70 2.61
N GLU A 420 51.05 -6.52 3.86
CA GLU A 420 51.33 -7.48 4.95
C GLU A 420 50.59 -8.80 4.72
N GLU A 421 49.27 -8.74 4.50
CA GLU A 421 48.45 -9.90 4.19
C GLU A 421 48.85 -10.58 2.87
N LEU A 422 49.28 -9.81 1.86
CA LEU A 422 49.78 -10.35 0.59
C LEU A 422 51.07 -11.15 0.80
N VAL A 423 52.03 -10.61 1.56
CA VAL A 423 53.31 -11.29 1.83
C VAL A 423 53.06 -12.58 2.62
N GLU A 424 52.16 -12.57 3.60
CA GLU A 424 51.79 -13.75 4.39
C GLU A 424 51.13 -14.85 3.53
N GLN A 425 50.17 -14.49 2.67
CA GLN A 425 49.51 -15.44 1.76
C GLN A 425 50.49 -16.06 0.75
N VAL A 426 51.50 -15.31 0.29
CA VAL A 426 52.50 -15.83 -0.65
C VAL A 426 53.63 -16.60 0.07
N GLU A 427 53.99 -16.20 1.30
CA GLU A 427 55.00 -16.86 2.13
C GLU A 427 54.52 -18.24 2.59
N SER A 428 53.28 -18.36 3.07
CA SER A 428 52.67 -19.65 3.45
C SER A 428 52.60 -20.66 2.30
N ARG A 429 52.64 -20.19 1.05
CA ARG A 429 52.62 -21.01 -0.17
C ARG A 429 53.99 -21.15 -0.85
N GLY A 430 55.06 -20.58 -0.26
CA GLY A 430 56.45 -20.78 -0.69
C GLY A 430 56.87 -20.12 -2.02
N ARG A 431 56.08 -19.17 -2.55
CA ARG A 431 56.33 -18.54 -3.88
C ARG A 431 56.70 -17.04 -3.81
N LEU A 432 57.45 -16.64 -2.78
CA LEU A 432 57.86 -15.23 -2.52
C LEU A 432 58.62 -14.55 -3.69
N ARG A 433 59.30 -15.32 -4.55
CA ARG A 433 60.06 -14.79 -5.70
C ARG A 433 59.19 -14.06 -6.73
N ILE A 434 57.91 -14.40 -6.84
CA ILE A 434 56.98 -13.79 -7.81
C ILE A 434 56.75 -12.30 -7.49
N LEU A 435 56.83 -11.91 -6.22
CA LEU A 435 56.60 -10.55 -5.75
C LEU A 435 57.79 -9.59 -5.97
N ARG A 436 58.96 -10.07 -6.39
CA ARG A 436 60.20 -9.26 -6.49
C ARG A 436 60.01 -7.96 -7.29
N GLY A 437 59.50 -8.07 -8.52
CA GLY A 437 59.34 -6.89 -9.39
C GLY A 437 58.31 -5.88 -8.85
N PHE A 438 57.24 -6.37 -8.23
CA PHE A 438 56.21 -5.53 -7.62
C PHE A 438 56.73 -4.79 -6.39
N LEU A 439 57.48 -5.47 -5.52
CA LEU A 439 58.06 -4.88 -4.31
C LEU A 439 59.19 -3.89 -4.64
N GLU A 440 60.01 -4.16 -5.65
CA GLU A 440 61.05 -3.24 -6.14
C GLU A 440 60.42 -1.95 -6.72
N ALA A 441 59.33 -2.07 -7.48
CA ALA A 441 58.58 -0.92 -7.98
C ALA A 441 57.99 -0.07 -6.84
N ARG A 442 57.44 -0.70 -5.79
CA ARG A 442 56.92 -0.03 -4.59
C ARG A 442 57.99 0.65 -3.75
N ALA A 443 59.17 0.04 -3.64
CA ALA A 443 60.31 0.63 -2.96
C ALA A 443 60.81 1.91 -3.67
N ASN A 444 60.74 1.95 -5.00
CA ASN A 444 61.10 3.13 -5.79
C ASN A 444 60.11 4.30 -5.65
N GLU A 445 58.85 4.04 -5.26
CA GLU A 445 57.84 5.06 -4.95
C GLU A 445 58.09 5.79 -3.60
N ARG A 446 59.18 5.47 -2.88
CA ARG A 446 59.57 6.03 -1.57
C ARG A 446 58.58 5.75 -0.43
N ARG A 447 57.91 4.59 -0.44
CA ARG A 447 57.15 4.12 0.73
C ARG A 447 58.08 3.61 1.82
N THR A 448 57.74 3.84 3.08
CA THR A 448 58.56 3.51 4.26
C THR A 448 58.05 2.30 5.04
N GLU A 449 57.14 1.51 4.46
CA GLU A 449 56.53 0.34 5.12
C GLU A 449 57.56 -0.80 5.31
N PRO A 450 57.80 -1.28 6.55
CA PRO A 450 58.81 -2.32 6.82
C PRO A 450 58.56 -3.65 6.11
N ALA A 451 57.29 -4.01 5.89
CA ALA A 451 56.90 -5.25 5.23
C ALA A 451 57.48 -5.39 3.81
N ILE A 452 57.60 -4.28 3.07
CA ILE A 452 58.17 -4.25 1.71
C ILE A 452 59.65 -4.62 1.74
N TYR A 453 60.41 -3.95 2.63
CA TYR A 453 61.86 -4.12 2.71
C TYR A 453 62.24 -5.44 3.39
N ASN A 454 61.41 -5.96 4.30
CA ASN A 454 61.56 -7.28 4.88
C ASN A 454 61.41 -8.39 3.83
N ALA A 455 60.36 -8.31 3.01
CA ALA A 455 60.15 -9.25 1.91
C ALA A 455 61.27 -9.17 0.85
N LEU A 456 61.71 -7.96 0.47
CA LEU A 456 62.84 -7.76 -0.44
C LEU A 456 64.15 -8.31 0.13
N ALA A 457 64.44 -8.09 1.42
CA ALA A 457 65.63 -8.62 2.05
C ALA A 457 65.65 -10.15 2.06
N LYS A 458 64.53 -10.80 2.42
CA LYS A 458 64.39 -12.28 2.34
C LYS A 458 64.64 -12.77 0.90
N ILE A 459 64.06 -12.10 -0.10
CA ILE A 459 64.24 -12.43 -1.52
C ILE A 459 65.71 -12.26 -1.96
N TYR A 460 66.39 -11.17 -1.58
CA TYR A 460 67.80 -10.94 -1.93
C TYR A 460 68.75 -11.93 -1.23
N ILE A 461 68.42 -12.35 -0.01
CA ILE A 461 69.17 -13.39 0.72
C ILE A 461 69.01 -14.75 0.02
N ASP A 462 67.83 -15.07 -0.51
CA ASP A 462 67.59 -16.30 -1.27
C ASP A 462 68.09 -16.27 -2.72
N ALA A 463 68.36 -15.07 -3.26
CA ALA A 463 68.91 -14.87 -4.60
C ALA A 463 70.45 -14.68 -4.62
N GLY A 464 71.06 -14.35 -3.48
CA GLY A 464 72.52 -14.19 -3.33
C GLY A 464 73.11 -12.90 -3.91
N ASP A 465 72.29 -11.90 -4.22
CA ASP A 465 72.68 -10.72 -5.00
C ASP A 465 72.63 -9.43 -4.14
N ASN A 466 73.71 -8.62 -4.14
CA ASN A 466 73.83 -7.29 -3.49
C ASN A 466 73.41 -7.16 -2.00
N MET A 467 73.60 -8.21 -1.18
CA MET A 467 73.21 -8.24 0.24
C MET A 467 73.90 -7.16 1.11
N GLU A 468 75.22 -7.02 1.02
CA GLU A 468 75.99 -6.07 1.85
C GLU A 468 75.60 -4.61 1.57
N HIS A 469 75.40 -4.28 0.29
CA HIS A 469 75.01 -2.95 -0.12
C HIS A 469 73.57 -2.66 0.33
N PHE A 470 72.65 -3.62 0.21
CA PHE A 470 71.28 -3.45 0.68
C PHE A 470 71.22 -3.21 2.19
N LEU A 471 71.93 -4.02 2.99
CA LEU A 471 71.93 -3.90 4.46
C LEU A 471 72.57 -2.60 4.97
N LYS A 472 73.56 -2.05 4.26
CA LYS A 472 74.24 -0.77 4.59
C LYS A 472 73.45 0.44 4.10
N THR A 473 72.88 0.40 2.91
CA THR A 473 72.28 1.57 2.26
C THR A 473 70.81 1.80 2.65
N ASN A 474 70.04 0.77 3.01
CA ASN A 474 68.58 0.87 3.10
C ASN A 474 68.03 1.03 4.53
N GLU A 475 67.31 2.11 4.83
CA GLU A 475 66.91 2.52 6.20
C GLU A 475 65.65 1.86 6.77
N PHE A 476 64.86 1.19 5.93
CA PHE A 476 63.45 0.90 6.24
C PHE A 476 63.13 -0.58 6.48
N TYR A 477 64.13 -1.47 6.59
CA TYR A 477 63.92 -2.88 6.92
C TYR A 477 63.93 -3.13 8.43
N ASP A 478 63.18 -4.14 8.90
CA ASP A 478 63.21 -4.63 10.28
C ASP A 478 64.41 -5.56 10.50
N PRO A 479 65.42 -5.14 11.27
CA PRO A 479 66.67 -5.88 11.41
C PRO A 479 66.52 -7.14 12.26
N ASN A 480 65.45 -7.27 13.05
CA ASN A 480 65.23 -8.45 13.88
C ASN A 480 64.77 -9.66 13.06
N VAL A 481 63.84 -9.43 12.13
CA VAL A 481 63.30 -10.48 11.25
C VAL A 481 64.37 -10.97 10.28
N ILE A 482 65.14 -10.04 9.69
CA ILE A 482 66.20 -10.36 8.74
C ILE A 482 67.44 -10.93 9.44
N GLY A 483 67.80 -10.40 10.61
CA GLY A 483 68.92 -10.91 11.38
C GLY A 483 68.73 -12.37 11.77
N GLN A 484 67.53 -12.77 12.23
CA GLN A 484 67.24 -14.17 12.55
C GLN A 484 67.33 -15.06 11.31
N TYR A 485 66.92 -14.54 10.16
CA TYR A 485 67.05 -15.26 8.88
C TYR A 485 68.53 -15.43 8.45
N LEU A 486 69.42 -14.50 8.84
CA LEU A 486 70.86 -14.52 8.51
C LEU A 486 71.73 -15.28 9.51
N GLU A 487 71.32 -15.43 10.78
CA GLU A 487 72.08 -16.13 11.84
C GLU A 487 72.50 -17.56 11.44
N THR A 488 71.70 -18.22 10.59
CA THR A 488 71.95 -19.58 10.12
C THR A 488 72.81 -19.65 8.85
N ARG A 489 73.00 -18.53 8.12
CA ARG A 489 73.70 -18.50 6.82
C ARG A 489 75.04 -17.76 6.87
N ASP A 490 75.11 -16.56 7.46
CA ASP A 490 76.34 -15.73 7.52
C ASP A 490 76.45 -14.89 8.82
N PRO A 491 77.25 -15.33 9.83
CA PRO A 491 77.34 -14.66 11.14
C PRO A 491 77.89 -13.22 11.11
N ASN A 492 78.82 -12.92 10.20
CA ASN A 492 79.38 -11.56 10.04
C ASN A 492 78.35 -10.60 9.41
N MET A 493 77.49 -11.10 8.52
CA MET A 493 76.41 -10.31 7.91
C MET A 493 75.24 -10.13 8.88
N ALA A 494 74.94 -11.15 9.70
CA ALA A 494 74.03 -11.02 10.83
C ALA A 494 74.52 -9.95 11.83
N PHE A 495 75.83 -9.92 12.15
CA PHE A 495 76.41 -8.87 13.00
C PHE A 495 76.24 -7.46 12.41
N LEU A 496 76.35 -7.31 11.08
CA LEU A 496 76.12 -6.04 10.38
C LEU A 496 74.63 -5.64 10.37
N ALA A 497 73.72 -6.58 10.12
CA ALA A 497 72.28 -6.34 10.16
C ALA A 497 71.81 -5.92 11.57
N TYR A 498 72.24 -6.64 12.60
CA TYR A 498 71.92 -6.31 13.99
C TYR A 498 72.55 -5.01 14.47
N ARG A 499 73.78 -4.69 14.02
CA ARG A 499 74.45 -3.42 14.32
C ARG A 499 73.64 -2.21 13.86
N ARG A 500 72.86 -2.33 12.79
CA ARG A 500 71.96 -1.27 12.33
C ARG A 500 70.68 -1.20 13.15
N GLY A 501 70.09 -2.35 13.48
CA GLY A 501 68.82 -2.42 14.19
C GLY A 501 68.83 -2.13 15.66
N GLY A 502 69.94 -1.63 16.21
CA GLY A 502 70.02 -1.27 17.62
C GLY A 502 69.59 -2.40 18.54
N SER A 503 69.91 -3.65 18.19
CA SER A 503 69.56 -4.84 18.97
C SER A 503 70.80 -5.38 19.69
N PRO A 504 71.24 -4.70 20.76
CA PRO A 504 72.53 -4.94 21.41
C PRO A 504 72.66 -6.36 21.97
N GLU A 505 71.58 -6.92 22.51
CA GLU A 505 71.58 -8.25 23.13
C GLU A 505 71.92 -9.38 22.15
N ARG A 506 71.39 -9.30 20.92
CA ARG A 506 71.68 -10.30 19.87
C ARG A 506 73.11 -10.15 19.33
N ILE A 507 73.63 -8.93 19.27
CA ILE A 507 75.03 -8.67 18.89
C ILE A 507 75.99 -9.28 19.91
N VAL A 508 75.70 -9.10 21.20
CA VAL A 508 76.45 -9.70 22.31
C VAL A 508 76.40 -11.22 22.23
N GLN A 509 75.23 -11.83 22.01
CA GLN A 509 75.09 -13.27 21.88
C GLN A 509 75.85 -13.85 20.68
N VAL A 510 75.80 -13.20 19.51
CA VAL A 510 76.53 -13.62 18.31
C VAL A 510 78.05 -13.41 18.46
N GLY A 511 78.47 -12.34 19.17
CA GLY A 511 79.87 -12.04 19.47
C GLY A 511 80.50 -13.01 20.47
N ILE A 512 79.76 -13.41 21.51
CA ILE A 512 80.19 -14.39 22.51
C ILE A 512 80.22 -15.80 21.91
N LYS A 513 79.17 -16.21 21.18
CA LYS A 513 79.09 -17.55 20.55
C LYS A 513 80.22 -17.82 19.54
N ASN A 514 80.78 -16.77 18.93
CA ASN A 514 81.82 -16.88 17.89
C ASN A 514 83.21 -16.34 18.32
N GLY A 515 83.41 -15.94 19.58
CA GLY A 515 84.72 -15.58 20.15
C GLY A 515 85.34 -14.24 19.71
N MET A 516 84.54 -13.23 19.38
CA MET A 516 85.01 -11.96 18.80
C MET A 516 85.29 -10.85 19.84
N TRP A 517 86.25 -11.04 20.75
CA TRP A 517 86.49 -10.14 21.93
C TRP A 517 87.02 -8.74 21.62
N LYS A 518 87.90 -8.56 20.62
CA LYS A 518 88.43 -7.23 20.26
C LYS A 518 87.40 -6.34 19.55
N PRO A 519 86.65 -6.83 18.55
CA PRO A 519 85.52 -6.08 17.98
C PRO A 519 84.42 -5.81 19.00
N LEU A 520 84.17 -6.75 19.92
CA LEU A 520 83.22 -6.57 21.01
C LEU A 520 83.66 -5.47 21.98
N ALA A 521 84.90 -5.50 22.50
CA ALA A 521 85.40 -4.46 23.41
C ALA A 521 85.40 -3.06 22.79
N ARG A 522 85.76 -2.95 21.50
CA ARG A 522 85.66 -1.67 20.76
C ARG A 522 84.22 -1.24 20.53
N TYR A 523 83.31 -2.18 20.27
CA TYR A 523 81.88 -1.89 20.14
C TYR A 523 81.30 -1.43 21.48
N LEU A 524 81.61 -2.09 22.59
CA LEU A 524 81.15 -1.74 23.94
C LEU A 524 81.60 -0.34 24.39
N VAL A 525 82.87 -0.01 24.14
CA VAL A 525 83.42 1.32 24.50
C VAL A 525 82.92 2.41 23.54
N ALA A 526 82.77 2.11 22.25
CA ALA A 526 82.26 3.09 21.28
C ALA A 526 80.74 3.32 21.38
N GLN A 527 79.96 2.33 21.79
CA GLN A 527 78.51 2.46 21.96
C GLN A 527 78.12 3.21 23.23
N GLN A 528 79.01 3.30 24.22
CA GLN A 528 78.80 4.07 25.46
C GLN A 528 77.52 3.68 26.23
N ASP A 529 77.04 2.44 26.03
CA ASP A 529 75.72 1.98 26.49
C ASP A 529 75.82 1.13 27.77
N LEU A 530 75.26 1.65 28.87
CA LEU A 530 75.40 1.13 30.24
C LEU A 530 74.63 -0.15 30.50
N ASP A 531 73.49 -0.35 29.85
CA ASP A 531 72.66 -1.56 30.08
C ASP A 531 73.24 -2.76 29.32
N LEU A 532 73.90 -2.48 28.20
CA LEU A 532 74.67 -3.46 27.47
C LEU A 532 75.90 -3.89 28.28
N TRP A 533 76.58 -2.96 28.95
CA TRP A 533 77.64 -3.29 29.91
C TRP A 533 77.15 -4.22 31.03
N ASP A 534 75.97 -3.98 31.60
CA ASP A 534 75.42 -4.85 32.63
C ASP A 534 75.26 -6.27 32.13
N SER A 535 74.65 -6.47 30.94
CA SER A 535 74.40 -7.81 30.37
C SER A 535 75.68 -8.64 30.15
N VAL A 536 76.80 -7.95 29.92
CA VAL A 536 78.10 -8.56 29.67
C VAL A 536 78.88 -8.78 30.98
N LEU A 537 78.63 -7.97 32.01
CA LEU A 537 79.33 -8.01 33.30
C LEU A 537 78.66 -8.91 34.36
N VAL A 538 77.51 -9.54 34.06
CA VAL A 538 76.73 -10.39 34.99
C VAL A 538 77.41 -11.71 35.35
N ASP A 539 78.15 -12.35 34.43
CA ASP A 539 78.71 -13.69 34.68
C ASP A 539 80.13 -13.63 35.28
N ASP A 540 80.36 -14.34 36.38
CA ASP A 540 81.69 -14.58 36.99
C ASP A 540 82.56 -15.55 36.15
N SER A 541 82.38 -15.54 34.83
CA SER A 541 83.03 -16.44 33.91
C SER A 541 84.47 -16.02 33.59
N PHE A 542 85.24 -16.98 33.07
CA PHE A 542 86.58 -16.77 32.53
C PHE A 542 86.62 -15.68 31.43
N ASP A 543 85.48 -15.41 30.79
CA ASP A 543 85.31 -14.42 29.72
C ASP A 543 85.24 -12.97 30.24
N LYS A 544 84.74 -12.73 31.47
CA LYS A 544 84.68 -11.40 32.12
C LYS A 544 86.08 -10.84 32.38
N LYS A 545 87.01 -11.69 32.80
CA LYS A 545 88.40 -11.28 33.06
C LYS A 545 89.11 -10.87 31.77
N HIS A 546 88.97 -11.64 30.70
CA HIS A 546 89.56 -11.30 29.40
C HIS A 546 88.95 -10.05 28.77
N LEU A 547 87.66 -9.81 28.99
CA LEU A 547 87.02 -8.57 28.57
C LEU A 547 87.52 -7.36 29.37
N VAL A 548 87.59 -7.46 30.71
CA VAL A 548 88.07 -6.36 31.59
C VAL A 548 89.56 -6.09 31.36
N GLU A 549 90.38 -7.11 31.13
CA GLU A 549 91.78 -6.97 30.73
C GLU A 549 91.91 -6.30 29.35
N ALA A 550 91.10 -6.69 28.37
CA ALA A 550 91.08 -6.04 27.05
C ALA A 550 90.63 -4.57 27.15
N VAL A 551 89.72 -4.23 28.06
CA VAL A 551 89.28 -2.86 28.33
C VAL A 551 90.37 -2.04 29.02
N ARG A 552 91.06 -2.62 30.02
CA ARG A 552 92.15 -1.98 30.76
C ARG A 552 93.41 -1.75 29.90
N HIS A 553 93.77 -2.71 29.04
CA HIS A 553 95.03 -2.68 28.28
C HIS A 553 94.92 -2.16 26.83
N ASP A 554 93.79 -2.37 26.13
CA ASP A 554 93.65 -2.00 24.70
C ASP A 554 92.65 -0.85 24.49
N ALA A 555 91.51 -0.85 25.19
CA ALA A 555 90.45 0.13 24.93
C ALA A 555 90.64 1.48 25.65
N LEU A 556 91.02 1.48 26.94
CA LEU A 556 91.13 2.70 27.75
C LEU A 556 92.50 3.38 27.66
N ALA A 557 93.57 2.62 27.44
CA ALA A 557 94.92 3.17 27.26
C ALA A 557 95.07 3.95 25.93
N ASN A 558 94.24 3.63 24.94
CA ASN A 558 94.23 4.26 23.61
C ASN A 558 93.07 5.24 23.42
N SER A 559 92.27 5.51 24.46
CA SER A 559 91.15 6.45 24.38
C SER A 559 91.63 7.87 24.67
N GLU A 560 91.49 8.75 23.69
CA GLU A 560 91.79 10.20 23.82
C GLU A 560 90.56 10.99 24.31
N GLU A 561 89.38 10.34 24.37
CA GLU A 561 88.11 10.99 24.69
C GLU A 561 87.67 10.77 26.15
N PRO A 562 87.41 11.85 26.92
CA PRO A 562 87.02 11.75 28.32
C PRO A 562 85.66 11.05 28.52
N ASP A 563 84.75 11.13 27.55
CA ASP A 563 83.39 10.57 27.67
C ASP A 563 83.34 9.04 27.62
N GLN A 564 84.27 8.41 26.89
CA GLN A 564 84.44 6.97 26.85
C GLN A 564 84.96 6.42 28.19
N VAL A 565 85.85 7.17 28.85
CA VAL A 565 86.35 6.84 30.19
C VAL A 565 85.25 7.03 31.25
N VAL A 566 84.45 8.09 31.11
CA VAL A 566 83.32 8.36 32.02
C VAL A 566 82.25 7.28 31.96
N THR A 567 81.90 6.79 30.77
CA THR A 567 80.85 5.76 30.59
C THR A 567 81.31 4.38 31.03
N THR A 568 82.55 4.01 30.75
CA THR A 568 83.15 2.77 31.26
C THR A 568 83.27 2.77 32.79
N VAL A 569 83.72 3.87 33.40
CA VAL A 569 83.72 4.05 34.86
C VAL A 569 82.29 3.96 35.43
N ARG A 570 81.30 4.55 34.76
CA ARG A 570 79.90 4.48 35.20
C ARG A 570 79.35 3.05 35.13
N ALA A 571 79.73 2.26 34.12
CA ALA A 571 79.40 0.84 34.01
C ALA A 571 80.04 0.01 35.14
N PHE A 572 81.33 0.22 35.42
CA PHE A 572 82.01 -0.46 36.53
C PHE A 572 81.43 -0.10 37.91
N ASN A 573 80.95 1.13 38.09
CA ASN A 573 80.28 1.55 39.33
C ASN A 573 78.92 0.86 39.51
N LYS A 574 78.21 0.57 38.40
CA LYS A 574 76.93 -0.15 38.40
C LYS A 574 77.13 -1.64 38.70
N ALA A 575 78.24 -2.22 38.25
CA ALA A 575 78.65 -3.60 38.56
C ALA A 575 79.23 -3.78 39.98
N ASP A 576 79.09 -2.78 40.88
CA ASP A 576 79.61 -2.76 42.26
C ASP A 576 81.11 -3.08 42.41
N MET A 577 81.90 -2.86 41.37
CA MET A 577 83.36 -3.04 41.37
C MET A 577 84.08 -1.82 42.00
N THR A 578 83.70 -1.49 43.24
CA THR A 578 84.03 -0.23 43.92
C THR A 578 85.52 -0.08 44.30
N GLU A 579 86.21 -1.17 44.63
CA GLU A 579 87.66 -1.14 44.91
C GLU A 579 88.50 -0.92 43.63
N GLU A 580 88.12 -1.58 42.54
CA GLU A 580 88.79 -1.41 41.24
C GLU A 580 88.51 -0.02 40.66
N LEU A 581 87.28 0.48 40.83
CA LEU A 581 86.84 1.82 40.41
C LEU A 581 87.54 2.95 41.17
N THR A 582 87.64 2.86 42.50
CA THR A 582 88.30 3.89 43.32
C THR A 582 89.81 3.91 43.07
N SER A 583 90.44 2.74 42.84
CA SER A 583 91.84 2.68 42.41
C SER A 583 92.06 3.28 41.01
N ILE A 584 91.17 3.01 40.05
CA ILE A 584 91.21 3.60 38.71
C ILE A 584 91.02 5.12 38.80
N LEU A 585 90.08 5.61 39.61
CA LEU A 585 89.78 7.04 39.77
C LEU A 585 90.83 7.79 40.60
N GLU A 586 91.40 7.23 41.66
CA GLU A 586 92.52 7.87 42.40
C GLU A 586 93.75 8.01 41.48
N GLN A 587 94.06 6.99 40.66
CA GLN A 587 95.19 7.05 39.72
C GLN A 587 94.94 8.07 38.58
N VAL A 588 93.71 8.17 38.06
CA VAL A 588 93.36 9.06 36.95
C VAL A 588 93.13 10.51 37.40
N VAL A 589 92.59 10.74 38.61
CA VAL A 589 92.12 12.08 39.08
C VAL A 589 93.11 12.73 40.05
N LEU A 590 93.71 12.00 40.99
CA LEU A 590 94.70 12.56 41.92
C LEU A 590 96.12 12.54 41.34
N HIS A 591 96.48 11.52 40.53
CA HIS A 591 97.82 11.36 39.95
C HIS A 591 97.90 11.54 38.42
N GLY A 592 96.77 11.66 37.71
CA GLY A 592 96.70 11.72 36.24
C GLY A 592 96.48 13.13 35.64
N GLN A 593 96.37 13.20 34.31
CA GLN A 593 96.26 14.46 33.54
C GLN A 593 94.91 15.19 33.67
N PHE A 594 93.94 14.64 34.43
CA PHE A 594 92.55 15.13 34.49
C PHE A 594 92.18 15.86 35.80
N GLN A 595 93.17 16.38 36.55
CA GLN A 595 93.00 17.11 37.84
C GLN A 595 92.11 18.37 37.80
N LYS A 596 91.69 18.85 36.64
CA LYS A 596 90.81 20.04 36.50
C LYS A 596 89.40 19.71 36.07
N ASN A 597 89.06 18.42 35.94
CA ASN A 597 87.78 18.02 35.42
C ASN A 597 86.74 17.93 36.55
N LYS A 598 85.86 18.94 36.59
CA LYS A 598 84.72 19.07 37.52
C LYS A 598 83.91 17.78 37.67
N TYR A 599 83.71 17.03 36.58
CA TYR A 599 82.94 15.79 36.60
C TYR A 599 83.65 14.66 37.38
N LEU A 600 84.97 14.56 37.26
CA LEU A 600 85.76 13.53 37.94
C LEU A 600 85.96 13.87 39.43
N GLU A 601 86.04 15.16 39.78
CA GLU A 601 85.99 15.61 41.18
C GLU A 601 84.63 15.30 41.83
N ASN A 602 83.52 15.55 41.12
CA ASN A 602 82.17 15.17 41.56
C ASN A 602 82.05 13.64 41.73
N LEU A 603 82.69 12.84 40.87
CA LEU A 603 82.68 11.37 40.94
C LEU A 603 83.56 10.83 42.07
N LEU A 604 84.67 11.51 42.39
CA LEU A 604 85.49 11.22 43.56
C LEU A 604 84.73 11.54 44.85
N LEU A 605 84.10 12.71 44.95
CA LEU A 605 83.22 13.06 46.07
C LEU A 605 82.06 12.06 46.20
N TYR A 606 81.45 11.67 45.09
CA TYR A 606 80.37 10.69 45.06
C TYR A 606 80.78 9.29 45.52
N SER A 607 81.88 8.76 44.98
CA SER A 607 82.41 7.45 45.37
C SER A 607 82.93 7.47 46.81
N ALA A 608 83.50 8.59 47.27
CA ALA A 608 83.88 8.79 48.66
C ALA A 608 82.67 8.83 49.61
N ILE A 609 81.57 9.51 49.24
CA ILE A 609 80.32 9.52 50.01
C ILE A 609 79.77 8.09 50.18
N LYS A 610 79.92 7.21 49.18
CA LYS A 610 79.43 5.81 49.22
C LYS A 610 80.38 4.83 49.91
N ALA A 611 81.70 4.94 49.69
CA ALA A 611 82.68 3.95 50.15
C ALA A 611 83.49 4.40 51.40
N ARG A 612 83.66 5.72 51.64
CA ARG A 612 84.48 6.30 52.72
C ARG A 612 83.92 7.65 53.23
N PRO A 613 82.77 7.66 53.96
CA PRO A 613 82.07 8.88 54.38
C PRO A 613 82.87 9.77 55.35
N GLU A 614 83.81 9.19 56.11
CA GLU A 614 84.65 9.92 57.08
C GLU A 614 85.58 10.95 56.42
N LYS A 615 85.94 10.77 55.14
CA LYS A 615 86.86 11.66 54.41
C LYS A 615 86.13 12.75 53.60
N VAL A 616 84.81 12.71 53.52
CA VAL A 616 83.97 13.68 52.78
C VAL A 616 84.12 15.13 53.27
N PRO A 617 84.13 15.45 54.58
CA PRO A 617 84.37 16.82 55.03
C PRO A 617 85.80 17.32 54.71
N GLU A 618 86.79 16.42 54.71
CA GLU A 618 88.16 16.73 54.28
C GLU A 618 88.20 17.02 52.77
N TYR A 619 87.49 16.24 51.95
CA TYR A 619 87.35 16.46 50.51
C TYR A 619 86.59 17.76 50.19
N LEU A 620 85.49 18.08 50.90
CA LEU A 620 84.74 19.33 50.73
C LEU A 620 85.53 20.58 51.15
N SER A 621 86.53 20.42 52.03
CA SER A 621 87.43 21.51 52.43
C SER A 621 88.57 21.75 51.43
N ARG A 622 88.98 20.73 50.65
CA ARG A 622 90.10 20.80 49.70
C ARG A 622 89.70 20.98 48.25
N LEU A 623 88.52 20.50 47.86
CA LEU A 623 88.00 20.63 46.50
C LEU A 623 87.27 21.96 46.37
N SER A 624 87.53 22.69 45.29
CA SER A 624 87.00 24.04 45.07
C SER A 624 86.13 24.19 43.81
N HIS A 625 86.12 23.19 42.91
CA HIS A 625 85.44 23.28 41.61
C HIS A 625 84.27 22.29 41.45
N TYR A 626 83.69 21.86 42.57
CA TYR A 626 82.57 20.93 42.58
C TYR A 626 81.23 21.62 42.36
N ASP A 627 80.22 20.88 41.89
CA ASP A 627 78.88 21.44 41.67
C ASP A 627 78.00 21.33 42.92
N PRO A 628 77.57 22.45 43.55
CA PRO A 628 76.66 22.44 44.68
C PRO A 628 75.34 21.71 44.36
N LEU A 629 74.89 21.81 43.11
CA LEU A 629 73.65 21.20 42.62
C LEU A 629 73.75 19.67 42.48
N ASP A 630 74.92 19.12 42.18
CA ASP A 630 75.10 17.66 42.05
C ASP A 630 75.37 16.99 43.41
N ILE A 631 76.10 17.67 44.29
CA ILE A 631 76.56 17.10 45.56
C ILE A 631 75.55 17.29 46.66
N GLY A 632 74.85 18.43 46.71
CA GLY A 632 73.81 18.70 47.70
C GLY A 632 72.75 17.58 47.79
N PRO A 633 72.13 17.12 46.68
CA PRO A 633 71.10 16.08 46.73
C PRO A 633 71.67 14.71 47.10
N LYS A 634 72.91 14.42 46.70
CA LYS A 634 73.59 13.14 47.01
C LYS A 634 74.04 13.07 48.47
N ALA A 635 74.43 14.21 49.04
CA ALA A 635 74.71 14.34 50.46
C ALA A 635 73.44 14.18 51.30
N VAL A 636 72.31 14.76 50.88
CA VAL A 636 70.98 14.49 51.46
C VAL A 636 70.69 12.98 51.44
N ALA A 637 70.86 12.32 50.29
CA ALA A 637 70.55 10.89 50.14
C ALA A 637 71.42 9.98 51.02
N ALA A 638 72.65 10.39 51.34
CA ALA A 638 73.55 9.67 52.23
C ALA A 638 73.31 9.96 53.73
N GLY A 639 72.27 10.73 54.08
CA GLY A 639 71.95 11.12 55.46
C GLY A 639 72.81 12.26 56.02
N LEU A 640 73.58 12.93 55.17
CA LEU A 640 74.46 14.04 55.55
C LEU A 640 73.75 15.38 55.28
N PHE A 641 72.66 15.65 55.99
CA PHE A 641 71.81 16.82 55.75
C PHE A 641 72.49 18.16 56.09
N ASP A 642 73.36 18.17 57.09
CA ASP A 642 74.12 19.37 57.46
C ASP A 642 75.17 19.75 56.40
N SER A 643 75.84 18.74 55.80
CA SER A 643 76.77 19.03 54.70
C SER A 643 76.02 19.51 53.46
N ALA A 644 74.82 18.99 53.18
CA ALA A 644 73.97 19.50 52.10
C ALA A 644 73.47 20.94 52.36
N PHE A 645 73.00 21.26 53.57
CA PHE A 645 72.56 22.62 53.92
C PHE A 645 73.72 23.62 53.81
N THR A 646 74.91 23.27 54.28
CA THR A 646 76.10 24.15 54.15
C THR A 646 76.55 24.35 52.70
N VAL A 647 76.35 23.35 51.83
CA VAL A 647 76.61 23.47 50.38
C VAL A 647 75.63 24.47 49.75
N TYR A 648 74.34 24.42 50.10
CA TYR A 648 73.33 25.33 49.55
C TYR A 648 73.37 26.75 50.14
N GLU A 649 73.66 26.88 51.43
CA GLU A 649 73.81 28.18 52.10
C GLU A 649 75.02 28.95 51.54
N ARG A 650 76.16 28.27 51.34
CA ARG A 650 77.36 28.88 50.72
C ARG A 650 77.17 29.27 49.27
N ALA A 651 76.25 28.62 48.56
CA ALA A 651 75.95 28.89 47.16
C ALA A 651 74.86 29.97 46.97
N GLU A 652 74.35 30.58 48.06
CA GLU A 652 73.23 31.56 48.04
C GLU A 652 71.92 31.03 47.43
N MET A 653 71.77 29.70 47.36
CA MET A 653 70.64 29.00 46.77
C MET A 653 69.50 28.84 47.78
N LYS A 654 68.80 29.94 48.08
CA LYS A 654 67.81 30.05 49.17
C LYS A 654 66.57 29.15 48.99
N LYS A 655 66.19 28.84 47.73
CA LYS A 655 65.04 27.96 47.43
C LYS A 655 65.38 26.51 47.75
N GLU A 656 66.51 26.05 47.27
CA GLU A 656 67.04 24.72 47.52
C GLU A 656 67.36 24.53 49.01
N ALA A 657 67.83 25.58 49.69
CA ALA A 657 68.05 25.57 51.14
C ALA A 657 66.74 25.42 51.93
N ILE A 658 65.66 26.12 51.58
CA ILE A 658 64.37 25.91 52.25
C ILE A 658 63.77 24.54 51.89
N ALA A 659 63.99 24.05 50.67
CA ALA A 659 63.55 22.72 50.27
C ALA A 659 64.24 21.61 51.09
N VAL A 660 65.54 21.73 51.41
CA VAL A 660 66.22 20.78 52.31
C VAL A 660 65.66 20.84 53.73
N LEU A 661 65.35 22.04 54.23
CA LEU A 661 64.71 22.21 55.55
C LEU A 661 63.30 21.63 55.60
N LEU A 662 62.51 21.84 54.55
CA LEU A 662 61.10 21.42 54.46
C LEU A 662 60.96 19.92 54.14
N HIS A 663 61.67 19.41 53.14
CA HIS A 663 61.48 18.05 52.65
C HIS A 663 62.34 16.99 53.36
N ASN A 664 63.53 17.35 53.87
CA ASN A 664 64.51 16.36 54.33
C ASN A 664 64.77 16.41 55.84
N LEU A 665 64.74 17.59 56.44
CA LEU A 665 64.85 17.77 57.89
C LEU A 665 63.47 17.85 58.59
N ASP A 666 62.39 18.04 57.83
CA ASP A 666 61.00 18.21 58.30
C ASP A 666 60.84 19.28 59.41
N ASP A 667 61.79 20.22 59.51
CA ASP A 667 61.81 21.25 60.53
C ASP A 667 61.03 22.47 60.07
N LEU A 668 59.70 22.38 60.18
CA LEU A 668 58.75 23.43 59.84
C LEU A 668 59.01 24.73 60.59
N ASN A 669 59.52 24.67 61.82
CA ASN A 669 59.79 25.88 62.62
C ASN A 669 61.01 26.64 62.07
N ARG A 670 62.07 25.89 61.73
CA ARG A 670 63.27 26.47 61.10
C ARG A 670 62.99 26.97 59.68
N ALA A 671 62.15 26.28 58.92
CA ALA A 671 61.73 26.72 57.60
C ALA A 671 60.81 27.97 57.65
N ARG A 672 59.90 28.07 58.62
CA ARG A 672 59.08 29.27 58.86
C ARG A 672 59.94 30.48 59.24
N ALA A 673 60.90 30.30 60.15
CA ALA A 673 61.85 31.35 60.51
C ALA A 673 62.67 31.80 59.28
N PHE A 674 63.18 30.83 58.50
CA PHE A 674 63.91 31.11 57.27
C PHE A 674 63.06 31.85 56.21
N ALA A 675 61.77 31.53 56.07
CA ALA A 675 60.86 32.22 55.15
C ALA A 675 60.57 33.68 55.57
N VAL A 676 60.41 33.91 56.88
CA VAL A 676 60.25 35.26 57.46
C VAL A 676 61.53 36.08 57.31
N ASP A 677 62.70 35.46 57.47
CA ASP A 677 64.00 36.10 57.35
C ASP A 677 64.39 36.40 55.90
N ALA A 678 64.15 35.45 54.98
CA ALA A 678 64.52 35.57 53.57
C ALA A 678 63.68 36.61 52.82
N LYS A 679 62.41 36.84 53.22
CA LYS A 679 61.44 37.79 52.60
C LYS A 679 61.35 37.72 51.06
N ASP A 680 61.67 36.57 50.48
CA ASP A 680 61.68 36.35 49.04
C ASP A 680 60.40 35.63 48.61
N ALA A 681 59.73 36.15 47.57
CA ALA A 681 58.47 35.57 47.07
C ALA A 681 58.62 34.09 46.65
N GLY A 682 59.80 33.70 46.17
CA GLY A 682 60.12 32.32 45.81
C GLY A 682 60.13 31.34 46.99
N VAL A 683 60.50 31.82 48.17
CA VAL A 683 60.56 31.01 49.40
C VAL A 683 59.15 30.79 49.96
N TRP A 684 58.30 31.83 49.91
CA TRP A 684 56.88 31.73 50.27
C TRP A 684 56.08 30.83 49.33
N THR A 685 56.41 30.79 48.02
CA THR A 685 55.77 29.86 47.09
C THR A 685 56.12 28.40 47.36
N GLU A 686 57.39 28.09 47.68
CA GLU A 686 57.79 26.71 47.98
C GLU A 686 57.20 26.24 49.32
N LEU A 687 57.18 27.12 50.33
CA LEU A 687 56.47 26.87 51.58
C LEU A 687 54.98 26.63 51.34
N GLY A 688 54.33 27.46 50.52
CA GLY A 688 52.91 27.32 50.18
C GLY A 688 52.60 25.99 49.45
N VAL A 689 53.40 25.63 48.45
CA VAL A 689 53.25 24.35 47.72
C VAL A 689 53.50 23.15 48.62
N TYR A 690 54.47 23.24 49.53
CA TYR A 690 54.73 22.20 50.52
C TYR A 690 53.54 22.00 51.46
N LEU A 691 52.97 23.10 51.98
CA LEU A 691 51.80 23.07 52.85
C LEU A 691 50.54 22.56 52.11
N LEU A 692 50.37 22.87 50.81
CA LEU A 692 49.33 22.28 49.97
C LEU A 692 49.47 20.75 49.86
N LYS A 693 50.69 20.23 49.82
CA LYS A 693 50.95 18.78 49.78
C LYS A 693 50.73 18.08 51.12
N LYS A 694 50.90 18.79 52.24
CA LYS A 694 50.55 18.31 53.59
C LYS A 694 49.06 18.55 53.94
N ASP A 695 48.24 18.94 52.96
CA ASP A 695 46.81 19.25 53.08
C ASP A 695 46.47 20.37 54.10
N GLU A 696 47.45 21.18 54.51
CA GLU A 696 47.25 22.38 55.35
C GLU A 696 46.83 23.59 54.50
N MET A 697 45.65 23.47 53.90
CA MET A 697 45.12 24.40 52.89
C MET A 697 45.00 25.86 53.35
N HIS A 698 44.68 26.10 54.63
CA HIS A 698 44.48 27.47 55.14
C HIS A 698 45.78 28.28 55.14
N GLU A 699 46.84 27.74 55.77
CA GLU A 699 48.16 28.38 55.81
C GLU A 699 48.82 28.40 54.43
N ALA A 700 48.60 27.36 53.61
CA ALA A 700 49.10 27.29 52.26
C ALA A 700 48.52 28.40 51.36
N ILE A 701 47.20 28.63 51.44
CA ILE A 701 46.53 29.70 50.69
C ILE A 701 47.00 31.07 51.20
N GLU A 702 47.20 31.27 52.50
CA GLU A 702 47.76 32.51 53.04
C GLU A 702 49.20 32.76 52.56
N ALA A 703 50.06 31.74 52.56
CA ALA A 703 51.41 31.82 52.02
C ALA A 703 51.40 32.16 50.52
N LEU A 704 50.48 31.60 49.73
CA LEU A 704 50.34 31.92 48.31
C LEU A 704 49.74 33.31 48.05
N ILE A 705 48.85 33.78 48.92
CA ILE A 705 48.30 35.15 48.87
C ILE A 705 49.39 36.17 49.20
N THR A 706 50.23 35.92 50.21
CA THR A 706 51.37 36.80 50.53
C THR A 706 52.41 36.83 49.42
N ALA A 707 52.64 35.70 48.75
CA ALA A 707 53.50 35.61 47.56
C ALA A 707 52.90 36.26 46.29
N LYS A 708 51.60 36.61 46.30
CA LYS A 708 50.83 37.16 45.17
C LYS A 708 50.98 36.34 43.87
N ASN A 709 51.12 35.03 43.99
CA ASN A 709 51.34 34.17 42.84
C ASN A 709 50.03 33.57 42.33
N ALA A 710 49.68 33.85 41.07
CA ALA A 710 48.48 33.34 40.40
C ALA A 710 48.75 32.08 39.54
N GLY A 711 49.97 31.54 39.52
CA GLY A 711 50.36 30.44 38.63
C GLY A 711 49.78 29.06 39.00
N PHE A 712 49.51 28.80 40.29
CA PHE A 712 49.15 27.46 40.79
C PHE A 712 47.64 27.22 40.93
N VAL A 713 46.80 27.87 40.11
CA VAL A 713 45.34 27.78 40.23
C VAL A 713 44.81 26.35 40.10
N ALA A 714 45.35 25.54 39.19
CA ALA A 714 44.91 24.16 39.00
C ALA A 714 45.22 23.27 40.22
N GLU A 715 46.44 23.34 40.75
CA GLU A 715 46.87 22.54 41.91
C GLU A 715 46.10 22.92 43.19
N VAL A 716 45.82 24.22 43.39
CA VAL A 716 45.04 24.71 44.52
C VAL A 716 43.57 24.29 44.40
N VAL A 717 43.00 24.27 43.17
CA VAL A 717 41.62 23.78 42.94
C VAL A 717 41.54 22.28 43.21
N GLU A 718 42.50 21.48 42.72
CA GLU A 718 42.53 20.04 42.97
C GLU A 718 42.72 19.72 44.46
N ALA A 719 43.65 20.40 45.14
CA ALA A 719 43.85 20.25 46.57
C ALA A 719 42.60 20.67 47.39
N ALA A 720 41.92 21.74 46.97
CA ALA A 720 40.66 22.17 47.58
C ALA A 720 39.51 21.19 47.33
N GLU A 721 39.46 20.53 46.17
CA GLU A 721 38.52 19.44 45.89
C GLU A 721 38.80 18.21 46.75
N ARG A 722 40.07 17.87 46.98
CA ARG A 722 40.48 16.77 47.89
C ARG A 722 40.14 17.08 49.36
N CYS A 723 40.41 18.29 49.82
CA CYS A 723 40.21 18.70 51.22
C CYS A 723 38.78 19.20 51.53
N ASN A 724 37.93 19.33 50.50
CA ASN A 724 36.57 19.86 50.60
C ASN A 724 36.48 21.29 51.20
N GLN A 725 37.53 22.10 51.03
CA GLN A 725 37.64 23.45 51.59
C GLN A 725 37.52 24.52 50.49
N PHE A 726 36.29 24.72 50.00
CA PHE A 726 36.01 25.67 48.92
C PHE A 726 35.94 27.15 49.38
N GLY A 727 35.80 27.41 50.68
CA GLY A 727 35.68 28.78 51.22
C GLY A 727 36.95 29.62 51.08
N ASP A 728 38.11 29.04 51.39
CA ASP A 728 39.40 29.71 51.24
C ASP A 728 39.86 29.74 49.78
N LEU A 729 39.45 28.76 48.97
CA LEU A 729 39.65 28.76 47.52
C LEU A 729 38.98 29.97 46.85
N VAL A 730 37.79 30.40 47.30
CA VAL A 730 37.15 31.62 46.78
C VAL A 730 38.02 32.86 47.03
N LYS A 731 38.68 32.97 48.19
CA LYS A 731 39.59 34.09 48.50
C LYS A 731 40.79 34.09 47.55
N TYR A 732 41.38 32.92 47.33
CA TYR A 732 42.51 32.74 46.41
C TYR A 732 42.12 33.05 44.96
N LEU A 733 41.01 32.51 44.45
CA LEU A 733 40.52 32.77 43.09
C LEU A 733 40.15 34.25 42.89
N THR A 734 39.64 34.93 43.93
CA THR A 734 39.35 36.37 43.88
C THR A 734 40.63 37.21 43.84
N MET A 735 41.69 36.79 44.55
CA MET A 735 43.03 37.38 44.43
C MET A 735 43.61 37.13 43.04
N ALA A 736 43.59 35.89 42.56
CA ALA A 736 44.11 35.50 41.26
C ALA A 736 43.44 36.28 40.12
N ARG A 737 42.13 36.55 40.24
CA ARG A 737 41.39 37.41 39.30
C ARG A 737 41.84 38.88 39.31
N LYS A 738 42.29 39.41 40.45
CA LYS A 738 42.78 40.79 40.59
C LYS A 738 44.22 40.95 40.08
N GLU A 739 45.07 39.95 40.30
CA GLU A 739 46.50 39.98 39.95
C GLU A 739 46.76 39.45 38.52
N ALA A 740 45.86 38.66 37.94
CA ALA A 740 45.94 38.25 36.54
C ALA A 740 45.77 39.48 35.62
N LYS A 741 46.83 39.83 34.89
CA LYS A 741 46.85 40.95 33.91
C LYS A 741 45.88 40.75 32.74
N VAL A 742 45.40 39.53 32.53
CA VAL A 742 44.42 39.15 31.50
C VAL A 742 43.23 38.49 32.20
N LYS A 743 41.99 38.86 31.83
CA LYS A 743 40.79 38.15 32.29
C LYS A 743 40.81 36.75 31.71
N ASP A 744 41.28 35.79 32.49
CA ASP A 744 41.35 34.39 32.08
C ASP A 744 39.98 33.71 32.24
N PRO A 745 39.37 33.20 31.16
CA PRO A 745 38.11 32.47 31.21
C PRO A 745 38.15 31.23 32.12
N GLN A 746 39.34 30.65 32.34
CA GLN A 746 39.49 29.48 33.20
C GLN A 746 39.24 29.83 34.67
N ILE A 747 39.77 30.96 35.15
CA ILE A 747 39.57 31.42 36.53
C ILE A 747 38.10 31.74 36.77
N ASP A 748 37.44 32.44 35.84
CA ASP A 748 36.01 32.73 35.94
C ASP A 748 35.17 31.43 35.91
N THR A 749 35.57 30.42 35.14
CA THR A 749 34.90 29.11 35.09
C THR A 749 35.05 28.33 36.41
N TYR A 750 36.25 28.29 36.99
CA TYR A 750 36.49 27.68 38.30
C TYR A 750 35.76 28.43 39.42
N LEU A 751 35.62 29.76 39.31
CA LEU A 751 34.87 30.55 40.27
C LEU A 751 33.36 30.21 40.23
N VAL A 752 32.77 30.07 39.05
CA VAL A 752 31.36 29.65 38.92
C VAL A 752 31.16 28.23 39.45
N LEU A 753 32.10 27.31 39.18
CA LEU A 753 32.04 25.93 39.68
C LEU A 753 32.18 25.87 41.21
N THR A 754 33.04 26.69 41.80
CA THR A 754 33.20 26.76 43.26
C THR A 754 32.00 27.44 43.94
N TYR A 755 31.40 28.46 43.33
CA TYR A 755 30.12 29.01 43.81
C TYR A 755 28.98 27.98 43.71
N ALA A 756 28.96 27.18 42.64
CA ALA A 756 27.98 26.11 42.45
C ALA A 756 28.14 24.99 43.50
N LYS A 757 29.37 24.61 43.85
CA LYS A 757 29.68 23.59 44.88
C LYS A 757 29.47 24.10 46.32
N THR A 758 29.66 25.40 46.57
CA THR A 758 29.46 26.00 47.91
C THR A 758 28.01 26.37 48.21
N GLY A 759 27.10 26.24 47.24
CA GLY A 759 25.68 26.56 47.41
C GLY A 759 25.39 28.06 47.58
N ARG A 760 26.34 28.95 47.24
CA ARG A 760 26.15 30.40 47.30
C ARG A 760 25.39 30.90 46.07
N LEU A 761 24.11 30.57 46.02
CA LEU A 761 23.24 30.85 44.87
C LEU A 761 23.10 32.36 44.57
N GLY A 762 23.06 33.22 45.59
CA GLY A 762 22.98 34.68 45.40
C GLY A 762 24.23 35.25 44.74
N ASP A 763 25.42 34.87 45.21
CA ASP A 763 26.70 35.28 44.61
C ASP A 763 26.82 34.76 43.17
N LEU A 764 26.31 33.55 42.90
CA LEU A 764 26.29 32.95 41.56
C LEU A 764 25.32 33.69 40.61
N GLU A 765 24.10 34.02 41.06
CA GLU A 765 23.13 34.78 40.27
C GLU A 765 23.63 36.19 39.95
N ASP A 766 24.21 36.88 40.93
CA ASP A 766 24.77 38.22 40.73
C ASP A 766 26.03 38.19 39.86
N PHE A 767 26.84 37.13 39.95
CA PHE A 767 27.98 36.94 39.06
C PHE A 767 27.55 36.67 37.61
N LEU A 768 26.50 35.86 37.40
CA LEU A 768 25.95 35.57 36.08
C LEU A 768 25.31 36.81 35.43
N LYS A 769 24.60 37.66 36.20
CA LYS A 769 24.05 38.93 35.69
C LYS A 769 25.15 39.88 35.16
N ASN A 770 26.33 39.85 35.77
CA ASN A 770 27.44 40.75 35.46
C ASN A 770 28.42 40.20 34.40
N THR A 771 28.41 38.89 34.10
CA THR A 771 29.52 38.21 33.39
C THR A 771 29.03 37.17 32.36
N THR A 772 27.97 37.48 31.60
CA THR A 772 27.36 36.57 30.61
C THR A 772 28.24 36.22 29.41
N HIS A 773 29.30 36.99 29.09
CA HIS A 773 30.04 36.83 27.83
C HIS A 773 31.39 36.09 27.92
N SER A 774 31.92 35.79 29.11
CA SER A 774 33.25 35.15 29.26
C SER A 774 33.22 33.68 29.71
N VAL A 775 32.09 33.15 30.19
CA VAL A 775 32.01 31.83 30.84
C VAL A 775 31.26 30.81 29.98
N LYS A 776 31.79 29.58 29.90
CA LYS A 776 31.10 28.42 29.28
C LYS A 776 30.02 27.86 30.21
N VAL A 777 28.93 28.62 30.40
CA VAL A 777 27.84 28.30 31.36
C VAL A 777 27.25 26.91 31.14
N ILE A 778 27.03 26.48 29.88
CA ILE A 778 26.43 25.17 29.56
C ILE A 778 27.34 24.02 30.03
N ALA A 779 28.65 24.11 29.83
CA ALA A 779 29.58 23.05 30.24
C ALA A 779 29.65 22.93 31.77
N VAL A 780 29.54 24.05 32.49
CA VAL A 780 29.49 24.04 33.96
C VAL A 780 28.15 23.49 34.45
N ALA A 781 27.05 23.86 33.80
CA ALA A 781 25.72 23.33 34.11
C ALA A 781 25.65 21.81 33.93
N ASP A 782 26.23 21.30 32.84
CA ASP A 782 26.32 19.86 32.56
C ASP A 782 27.15 19.11 33.61
N LYS A 783 28.28 19.69 34.06
CA LYS A 783 29.06 19.14 35.18
C LYS A 783 28.26 19.15 36.49
N CYS A 784 27.61 20.26 36.82
CA CYS A 784 26.77 20.36 38.01
C CYS A 784 25.62 19.34 38.00
N PHE A 785 25.05 19.07 36.82
CA PHE A 785 24.02 18.05 36.66
C PHE A 785 24.56 16.63 36.88
N ALA A 786 25.76 16.33 36.37
CA ALA A 786 26.45 15.05 36.59
C ALA A 786 26.83 14.84 38.07
N ASP A 787 27.26 15.92 38.74
CA ASP A 787 27.65 15.92 40.16
C ASP A 787 26.44 15.91 41.12
N GLY A 788 25.20 15.92 40.62
CA GLY A 788 23.97 15.91 41.43
C GLY A 788 23.61 17.26 42.07
N LEU A 789 24.29 18.35 41.70
CA LEU A 789 24.05 19.71 42.18
C LEU A 789 22.91 20.39 41.40
N TYR A 790 21.70 19.85 41.54
CA TYR A 790 20.56 20.24 40.70
C TYR A 790 20.08 21.68 40.93
N ASP A 791 20.17 22.23 42.16
CA ASP A 791 19.77 23.62 42.45
C ASP A 791 20.67 24.64 41.73
N SER A 792 21.98 24.39 41.74
CA SER A 792 22.96 25.19 41.00
C SER A 792 22.78 25.02 39.49
N ALA A 793 22.52 23.79 39.02
CA ALA A 793 22.25 23.51 37.61
C ALA A 793 20.97 24.22 37.11
N ARG A 794 19.91 24.28 37.93
CA ARG A 794 18.66 25.01 37.61
C ARG A 794 18.94 26.48 37.31
N VAL A 795 19.70 27.16 38.16
CA VAL A 795 20.07 28.58 37.96
C VAL A 795 20.88 28.74 36.67
N LEU A 796 21.88 27.87 36.46
CA LEU A 796 22.74 27.92 35.29
C LEU A 796 21.98 27.65 33.97
N TYR A 797 21.10 26.64 33.92
CA TYR A 797 20.30 26.35 32.72
C TYR A 797 19.22 27.39 32.46
N THR A 798 18.68 28.02 33.51
CA THR A 798 17.75 29.16 33.37
C THR A 798 18.48 30.35 32.76
N ALA A 799 19.69 30.67 33.23
CA ALA A 799 20.51 31.73 32.67
C ALA A 799 20.95 31.44 31.22
N ALA A 800 21.15 30.17 30.87
CA ALA A 800 21.53 29.73 29.52
C ALA A 800 20.35 29.52 28.55
N ASN A 801 19.10 29.76 28.98
CA ASN A 801 17.87 29.49 28.20
C ASN A 801 17.74 28.06 27.64
N ASN A 802 18.35 27.06 28.30
CA ASN A 802 18.26 25.67 27.87
C ASN A 802 17.09 24.95 28.57
N PHE A 803 15.89 25.14 28.05
CA PHE A 803 14.66 24.60 28.63
C PHE A 803 14.55 23.06 28.67
N PRO A 804 15.06 22.29 27.69
CA PRO A 804 15.05 20.82 27.76
C PRO A 804 15.83 20.25 28.95
N LYS A 805 17.08 20.69 29.13
CA LYS A 805 17.90 20.26 30.27
C LYS A 805 17.39 20.85 31.58
N LEU A 806 16.83 22.06 31.55
CA LEU A 806 16.15 22.63 32.71
C LEU A 806 14.97 21.74 33.16
N ALA A 807 14.13 21.28 32.23
CA ALA A 807 13.03 20.37 32.54
C ALA A 807 13.54 19.09 33.21
N SER A 808 14.60 18.46 32.68
CA SER A 808 15.19 17.26 33.31
C SER A 808 15.81 17.54 34.68
N THR A 809 16.42 18.71 34.90
CA THR A 809 16.90 19.12 36.24
C THR A 809 15.77 19.32 37.23
N LEU A 810 14.67 19.93 36.80
CA LEU A 810 13.50 20.19 37.65
C LEU A 810 12.77 18.89 38.02
N LEU A 811 12.76 17.91 37.12
CA LEU A 811 12.29 16.56 37.42
C LEU A 811 13.12 15.89 38.53
N ARG A 812 14.45 16.01 38.47
CA ARG A 812 15.34 15.48 39.53
C ARG A 812 15.14 16.20 40.87
N LEU A 813 14.78 17.48 40.84
CA LEU A 813 14.40 18.28 42.02
C LEU A 813 12.96 18.03 42.51
N LYS A 814 12.21 17.12 41.87
CA LYS A 814 10.78 16.87 42.14
C LYS A 814 9.90 18.11 42.03
N ASN A 815 10.31 19.12 41.26
CA ASN A 815 9.49 20.29 40.97
C ASN A 815 8.80 20.10 39.62
N PHE A 816 7.71 19.33 39.63
CA PHE A 816 6.97 18.95 38.44
C PHE A 816 6.29 20.14 37.76
N ASN A 817 5.72 21.08 38.52
CA ASN A 817 5.09 22.29 37.98
C ASN A 817 6.10 23.13 37.17
N GLY A 818 7.31 23.34 37.71
CA GLY A 818 8.37 24.03 37.00
C GLY A 818 8.84 23.26 35.76
N ALA A 819 8.89 21.92 35.82
CA ALA A 819 9.26 21.09 34.69
C ALA A 819 8.24 21.16 33.54
N VAL A 820 6.93 21.21 33.85
CA VAL A 820 5.86 21.39 32.87
C VAL A 820 5.97 22.77 32.20
N GLU A 821 6.23 23.83 32.96
CA GLU A 821 6.43 25.17 32.39
C GLU A 821 7.68 25.24 31.50
N ALA A 822 8.77 24.59 31.91
CA ALA A 822 9.97 24.48 31.09
C ALA A 822 9.70 23.71 29.78
N ALA A 823 8.94 22.61 29.85
CA ALA A 823 8.53 21.86 28.66
C ALA A 823 7.61 22.69 27.74
N ARG A 824 6.71 23.49 28.33
CA ARG A 824 5.88 24.46 27.58
C ARG A 824 6.69 25.48 26.80
N ARG A 825 7.75 26.02 27.41
CA ARG A 825 8.65 26.96 26.73
C ARG A 825 9.55 26.29 25.70
N ALA A 826 9.91 25.02 25.91
CA ALA A 826 10.74 24.25 24.98
C ALA A 826 10.00 23.83 23.70
N HIS A 827 8.69 23.60 23.77
CA HIS A 827 7.85 23.11 22.65
C HIS A 827 8.34 21.80 21.99
N HIS A 828 9.19 21.01 22.66
CA HIS A 828 9.72 19.76 22.13
C HIS A 828 8.96 18.54 22.67
N VAL A 829 8.45 17.69 21.78
CA VAL A 829 7.68 16.48 22.13
C VAL A 829 8.47 15.55 23.06
N LYS A 830 9.78 15.39 22.83
CA LYS A 830 10.65 14.56 23.68
C LYS A 830 10.67 15.06 25.13
N THR A 831 10.71 16.36 25.35
CA THR A 831 10.71 16.96 26.70
C THR A 831 9.39 16.76 27.41
N TYR A 832 8.25 16.95 26.72
CA TYR A 832 6.94 16.65 27.29
C TYR A 832 6.80 15.18 27.64
N ARG A 833 7.36 14.27 26.83
CA ARG A 833 7.33 12.84 27.10
C ARG A 833 8.15 12.47 28.34
N GLU A 834 9.37 13.00 28.46
CA GLU A 834 10.22 12.77 29.64
C GLU A 834 9.54 13.27 30.92
N VAL A 835 8.95 14.46 30.87
CA VAL A 835 8.16 15.01 31.99
C VAL A 835 6.93 14.16 32.26
N MET A 836 6.19 13.72 31.22
CA MET A 836 5.01 12.88 31.37
C MET A 836 5.33 11.56 32.05
N ILE A 837 6.37 10.84 31.63
CA ILE A 837 6.78 9.57 32.22
C ILE A 837 7.17 9.76 33.68
N ALA A 838 7.98 10.78 33.98
CA ALA A 838 8.38 11.07 35.36
C ALA A 838 7.19 11.47 36.25
N CYS A 839 6.21 12.21 35.74
CA CYS A 839 4.99 12.54 36.47
C CYS A 839 4.10 11.30 36.69
N LEU A 840 4.06 10.37 35.73
CA LEU A 840 3.32 9.10 35.89
C LEU A 840 3.98 8.18 36.93
N GLU A 841 5.31 8.06 36.92
CA GLU A 841 6.07 7.32 37.94
C GLU A 841 5.91 7.94 39.34
N ALA A 842 5.70 9.26 39.42
CA ALA A 842 5.48 9.98 40.67
C ALA A 842 4.00 10.07 41.10
N GLU A 843 3.08 9.45 40.36
CA GLU A 843 1.62 9.50 40.58
C GLU A 843 1.01 10.92 40.58
N GLU A 844 1.69 11.90 39.95
CA GLU A 844 1.17 13.25 39.76
C GLU A 844 0.37 13.38 38.44
N PHE A 845 -0.85 12.83 38.45
CA PHE A 845 -1.67 12.71 37.25
C PHE A 845 -2.10 14.06 36.64
N ALA A 846 -2.33 15.11 37.44
CA ALA A 846 -2.74 16.41 36.92
C ALA A 846 -1.66 17.05 36.01
N ASN A 847 -0.39 16.95 36.43
CA ASN A 847 0.75 17.45 35.67
C ASN A 847 1.07 16.54 34.47
N ALA A 848 0.95 15.23 34.65
CA ALA A 848 1.07 14.25 33.57
C ALA A 848 0.04 14.51 32.46
N ASN A 849 -1.22 14.77 32.82
CA ASN A 849 -2.32 15.02 31.88
C ASN A 849 -2.07 16.27 31.03
N ILE A 850 -1.54 17.35 31.61
CA ILE A 850 -1.18 18.55 30.85
C ILE A 850 -0.13 18.22 29.79
N CYS A 851 0.95 17.53 30.16
CA CYS A 851 1.97 17.12 29.20
C CYS A 851 1.42 16.14 28.17
N ALA A 852 0.59 15.18 28.59
CA ALA A 852 -0.01 14.17 27.75
C ALA A 852 -0.94 14.77 26.70
N THR A 853 -1.71 15.82 27.03
CA THR A 853 -2.53 16.54 26.04
C THR A 853 -1.68 17.21 24.95
N CYS A 854 -0.52 17.76 25.32
CA CYS A 854 0.42 18.34 24.36
C CYS A 854 1.09 17.26 23.48
N VAL A 855 1.40 16.09 24.04
CA VAL A 855 1.93 14.95 23.28
C VAL A 855 0.87 14.37 22.34
N ALA A 856 -0.37 14.20 22.81
CA ALA A 856 -1.48 13.64 22.06
C ALA A 856 -1.92 14.50 20.86
N ALA A 857 -1.50 15.77 20.81
CA ALA A 857 -1.70 16.62 19.64
C ALA A 857 -0.92 16.12 18.40
N HIS A 858 0.14 15.34 18.60
CA HIS A 858 0.93 14.74 17.53
C HIS A 858 0.43 13.32 17.24
N SER A 859 -0.04 13.07 16.00
CA SER A 859 -0.66 11.80 15.59
C SER A 859 0.23 10.57 15.80
N ASP A 860 1.54 10.73 15.65
CA ASP A 860 2.48 9.62 15.56
C ASP A 860 2.82 9.02 16.95
N GLU A 861 2.62 9.78 18.02
CA GLU A 861 2.94 9.37 19.40
C GLU A 861 1.70 8.88 20.18
N ILE A 862 0.49 8.95 19.60
CA ILE A 862 -0.76 8.56 20.29
C ILE A 862 -0.73 7.08 20.67
N GLN A 863 -0.31 6.19 19.77
CA GLN A 863 -0.28 4.75 20.03
C GLN A 863 0.65 4.41 21.20
N ARG A 864 1.82 5.06 21.27
CA ARG A 864 2.79 4.87 22.35
C ARG A 864 2.27 5.42 23.68
N LEU A 865 1.54 6.54 23.64
CA LEU A 865 0.87 7.10 24.82
C LEU A 865 -0.19 6.12 25.35
N VAL A 866 -0.99 5.51 24.46
CA VAL A 866 -1.96 4.48 24.84
C VAL A 866 -1.26 3.29 25.50
N GLU A 867 -0.19 2.76 24.90
CA GLU A 867 0.57 1.63 25.47
C GLU A 867 1.14 1.93 26.87
N LEU A 868 1.63 3.16 27.09
CA LEU A 868 2.17 3.57 28.41
C LEU A 868 1.08 3.65 29.48
N TYR A 869 -0.07 4.26 29.16
CA TYR A 869 -1.18 4.37 30.10
C TYR A 869 -1.88 3.03 30.34
N GLU A 870 -2.02 2.19 29.30
CA GLU A 870 -2.57 0.83 29.42
C GLU A 870 -1.64 -0.07 30.25
N GLY A 871 -0.32 0.02 30.05
CA GLY A 871 0.67 -0.69 30.86
C GLY A 871 0.67 -0.28 32.34
N ALA A 872 0.32 0.97 32.64
CA ALA A 872 0.16 1.49 33.99
C ALA A 872 -1.25 1.24 34.59
N GLY A 873 -2.21 0.75 33.80
CA GLY A 873 -3.59 0.52 34.25
C GLY A 873 -4.44 1.80 34.43
N LEU A 874 -4.00 2.95 33.91
CA LEU A 874 -4.60 4.28 34.13
C LEU A 874 -5.59 4.64 33.01
N PHE A 875 -6.65 3.85 32.84
CA PHE A 875 -7.56 3.98 31.70
C PHE A 875 -8.49 5.21 31.78
N ASP A 876 -8.95 5.58 32.99
CA ASP A 876 -9.84 6.73 33.17
C ASP A 876 -9.13 8.07 32.88
N GLU A 877 -7.87 8.18 33.30
CA GLU A 877 -7.03 9.34 33.00
C GLU A 877 -6.68 9.42 31.51
N LEU A 878 -6.38 8.28 30.87
CA LEU A 878 -6.17 8.22 29.42
C LEU A 878 -7.40 8.73 28.66
N ILE A 879 -8.61 8.31 29.04
CA ILE A 879 -9.86 8.78 28.44
C ILE A 879 -10.02 10.30 28.64
N ASN A 880 -9.69 10.82 29.83
CA ASN A 880 -9.76 12.25 30.12
C ASN A 880 -8.74 13.07 29.31
N VAL A 881 -7.53 12.54 29.14
CA VAL A 881 -6.48 13.15 28.31
C VAL A 881 -6.92 13.20 26.86
N LEU A 882 -7.41 12.08 26.30
CA LEU A 882 -7.87 12.01 24.91
C LEU A 882 -9.07 12.96 24.66
N LYS A 883 -10.00 13.07 25.60
CA LYS A 883 -11.10 14.06 25.55
C LYS A 883 -10.60 15.51 25.59
N SER A 884 -9.64 15.79 26.47
CA SER A 884 -9.07 17.13 26.61
C SER A 884 -8.31 17.52 25.35
N ALA A 885 -7.54 16.60 24.79
CA ALA A 885 -6.84 16.76 23.51
C ALA A 885 -7.80 16.98 22.33
N MET A 886 -8.99 16.34 22.35
CA MET A 886 -10.05 16.58 21.37
C MET A 886 -10.59 18.01 21.44
N GLY A 887 -10.70 18.58 22.64
CA GLY A 887 -11.22 19.94 22.85
C GLY A 887 -10.20 21.05 22.58
N SER A 888 -8.90 20.78 22.77
CA SER A 888 -7.84 21.78 22.64
C SER A 888 -7.26 21.92 21.22
N SER A 889 -7.39 20.90 20.37
CA SER A 889 -6.78 20.90 19.04
C SER A 889 -7.75 21.39 17.96
N GLN A 890 -7.52 22.60 17.44
CA GLN A 890 -8.04 23.07 16.15
C GLN A 890 -7.36 22.26 15.01
N GLY A 891 -7.64 20.96 14.94
CA GLY A 891 -6.96 20.05 14.02
C GLY A 891 -6.73 18.65 14.58
N ALA A 892 -7.58 18.16 15.49
CA ALA A 892 -7.48 16.79 15.98
C ALA A 892 -7.56 15.80 14.80
N GLY A 893 -6.46 15.11 14.54
CA GLY A 893 -6.37 14.08 13.51
C GLY A 893 -7.32 12.91 13.80
N MET A 894 -7.78 12.25 12.74
CA MET A 894 -8.68 11.09 12.80
C MET A 894 -8.25 10.02 13.82
N ALA A 895 -6.93 9.86 14.00
CA ALA A 895 -6.34 8.93 14.96
C ALA A 895 -6.83 9.14 16.40
N LEU A 896 -6.96 10.38 16.86
CA LEU A 896 -7.38 10.68 18.25
C LEU A 896 -8.81 10.20 18.51
N TYR A 897 -9.72 10.42 17.55
CA TYR A 897 -11.11 10.00 17.65
C TYR A 897 -11.24 8.48 17.60
N THR A 898 -10.44 7.81 16.77
CA THR A 898 -10.43 6.35 16.66
C THR A 898 -9.86 5.69 17.91
N GLU A 899 -8.75 6.19 18.46
CA GLU A 899 -8.16 5.63 19.69
C GLU A 899 -9.08 5.87 20.90
N LEU A 900 -9.71 7.04 21.02
CA LEU A 900 -10.72 7.24 22.05
C LEU A 900 -11.90 6.26 21.90
N GLY A 901 -12.35 6.04 20.66
CA GLY A 901 -13.36 5.02 20.36
C GLY A 901 -12.92 3.62 20.77
N ALA A 902 -11.66 3.26 20.53
CA ALA A 902 -11.12 1.97 20.95
C ALA A 902 -11.04 1.82 22.47
N GLN A 903 -10.68 2.89 23.19
CA GLN A 903 -10.70 2.90 24.67
C GLN A 903 -12.11 2.77 25.23
N TYR A 904 -13.11 3.41 24.60
CA TYR A 904 -14.51 3.20 24.98
C TYR A 904 -14.95 1.75 24.72
N ALA A 905 -14.57 1.15 23.60
CA ALA A 905 -14.90 -0.24 23.33
C ALA A 905 -14.31 -1.22 24.36
N LYS A 906 -13.11 -0.95 24.88
CA LYS A 906 -12.47 -1.77 25.92
C LYS A 906 -13.08 -1.57 27.32
N HIS A 907 -13.30 -0.32 27.72
CA HIS A 907 -13.52 0.01 29.13
C HIS A 907 -14.89 0.63 29.45
N LYS A 908 -15.54 1.32 28.50
CA LYS A 908 -16.83 2.02 28.71
C LYS A 908 -17.74 1.90 27.48
N PRO A 909 -18.38 0.73 27.27
CA PRO A 909 -19.18 0.46 26.08
C PRO A 909 -20.41 1.37 25.97
N ASP A 910 -20.99 1.80 27.09
CA ASP A 910 -22.18 2.67 27.11
C ASP A 910 -21.98 3.98 26.32
N LYS A 911 -20.75 4.51 26.31
CA LYS A 911 -20.41 5.78 25.64
C LYS A 911 -19.94 5.60 24.20
N LEU A 912 -19.67 4.37 23.78
CA LEU A 912 -19.14 4.06 22.45
C LEU A 912 -20.13 4.46 21.35
N LEU A 913 -21.40 4.11 21.54
CA LEU A 913 -22.45 4.38 20.54
C LEU A 913 -22.67 5.88 20.34
N GLU A 914 -22.69 6.65 21.43
CA GLU A 914 -22.79 8.11 21.39
C GLU A 914 -21.59 8.73 20.65
N HIS A 915 -20.38 8.25 20.95
CA HIS A 915 -19.14 8.72 20.31
C HIS A 915 -19.15 8.48 18.79
N ILE A 916 -19.55 7.29 18.36
CA ILE A 916 -19.65 6.93 16.93
C ILE A 916 -20.66 7.83 16.22
N LYS A 917 -21.85 8.03 16.81
CA LYS A 917 -22.89 8.89 16.22
C LYS A 917 -22.45 10.35 16.12
N MET A 918 -21.77 10.88 17.13
CA MET A 918 -21.32 12.28 17.18
C MET A 918 -20.13 12.55 16.24
N HIS A 919 -19.25 11.58 16.01
CA HIS A 919 -17.98 11.77 15.31
C HIS A 919 -17.79 10.90 14.06
N THR A 920 -18.87 10.64 13.33
CA THR A 920 -18.92 9.86 12.08
C THR A 920 -17.84 10.21 11.05
N LYS A 921 -17.67 11.50 10.72
CA LYS A 921 -16.74 11.93 9.66
C LYS A 921 -15.26 11.93 10.05
N LYS A 922 -14.96 11.82 11.35
CA LYS A 922 -13.59 12.00 11.90
C LYS A 922 -13.01 10.71 12.46
N ILE A 923 -13.73 9.60 12.36
CA ILE A 923 -13.29 8.29 12.86
C ILE A 923 -12.86 7.43 11.68
N ASN A 924 -11.73 6.73 11.81
CA ASN A 924 -11.38 5.63 10.93
C ASN A 924 -12.33 4.45 11.17
N MET A 925 -13.29 4.28 10.26
CA MET A 925 -14.37 3.28 10.38
C MET A 925 -13.85 1.84 10.35
N HIS A 926 -12.88 1.52 9.46
CA HIS A 926 -12.34 0.16 9.36
C HIS A 926 -11.66 -0.31 10.65
N LYS A 927 -10.83 0.55 11.27
CA LYS A 927 -10.20 0.21 12.54
C LYS A 927 -11.23 0.02 13.65
N MET A 928 -12.25 0.89 13.70
CA MET A 928 -13.34 0.75 14.68
C MET A 928 -14.19 -0.50 14.48
N ILE A 929 -14.48 -0.90 13.24
CA ILE A 929 -15.16 -2.16 12.92
C ILE A 929 -14.37 -3.33 13.49
N GLY A 930 -13.06 -3.40 13.23
CA GLY A 930 -12.20 -4.45 13.77
C GLY A 930 -12.15 -4.47 15.30
N VAL A 931 -12.16 -3.31 15.95
CA VAL A 931 -12.21 -3.22 17.43
C VAL A 931 -13.58 -3.66 17.97
N CYS A 932 -14.68 -3.24 17.35
CA CYS A 932 -16.02 -3.62 17.76
C CYS A 932 -16.29 -5.12 17.56
N GLN A 933 -15.75 -5.72 16.50
CA GLN A 933 -15.80 -7.17 16.27
C GLN A 933 -15.02 -7.93 17.34
N LYS A 934 -13.80 -7.47 17.69
CA LYS A 934 -12.98 -8.11 18.74
C LYS A 934 -13.64 -8.07 20.12
N HIS A 935 -14.37 -7.00 20.44
CA HIS A 935 -15.03 -6.82 21.74
C HIS A 935 -16.53 -7.18 21.72
N HIS A 936 -17.04 -7.73 20.61
CA HIS A 936 -18.43 -8.17 20.45
C HIS A 936 -19.49 -7.08 20.69
N HIS A 937 -19.20 -5.83 20.29
CA HIS A 937 -20.15 -4.71 20.38
C HIS A 937 -21.04 -4.63 19.15
N TRP A 938 -22.05 -5.51 19.06
CA TRP A 938 -22.85 -5.73 17.85
C TRP A 938 -23.71 -4.52 17.44
N LEU A 939 -24.31 -3.80 18.39
CA LEU A 939 -25.12 -2.61 18.08
C LEU A 939 -24.26 -1.47 17.51
N ALA A 940 -23.08 -1.23 18.09
CA ALA A 940 -22.12 -0.27 17.59
C ALA A 940 -21.58 -0.69 16.21
N LEU A 941 -21.27 -1.98 16.04
CA LEU A 941 -20.81 -2.57 14.78
C LEU A 941 -21.84 -2.40 13.65
N ARG A 942 -23.11 -2.70 13.92
CA ARG A 942 -24.23 -2.46 13.01
C ARG A 942 -24.27 -1.01 12.56
N THR A 943 -24.19 -0.06 13.51
CA THR A 943 -24.20 1.36 13.16
C THR A 943 -23.00 1.76 12.32
N LEU A 944 -21.81 1.20 12.58
CA LEU A 944 -20.62 1.45 11.78
C LEU A 944 -20.77 0.89 10.36
N HIS A 945 -21.31 -0.31 10.17
CA HIS A 945 -21.56 -0.86 8.84
C HIS A 945 -22.60 -0.05 8.06
N VAL A 946 -23.68 0.40 8.72
CA VAL A 946 -24.68 1.30 8.12
C VAL A 946 -24.06 2.63 7.69
N LEU A 947 -23.16 3.19 8.50
CA LEU A 947 -22.47 4.44 8.21
C LEU A 947 -21.40 4.29 7.11
N ASN A 948 -20.79 3.11 6.98
CA ASN A 948 -19.85 2.77 5.90
C ASN A 948 -20.56 2.35 4.60
N GLU A 949 -21.90 2.33 4.59
CA GLU A 949 -22.72 1.85 3.46
C GLU A 949 -22.50 0.36 3.11
N ASP A 950 -21.92 -0.42 4.02
CA ASP A 950 -21.77 -1.87 3.91
C ASP A 950 -23.06 -2.58 4.36
N TRP A 951 -24.11 -2.42 3.56
CA TRP A 951 -25.44 -2.93 3.89
C TRP A 951 -25.48 -4.46 4.08
N LEU A 952 -24.70 -5.21 3.30
CA LEU A 952 -24.58 -6.68 3.40
C LEU A 952 -24.07 -7.12 4.79
N SER A 953 -22.96 -6.55 5.25
CA SER A 953 -22.39 -6.85 6.56
C SER A 953 -23.27 -6.35 7.70
N ALA A 954 -23.94 -5.20 7.53
CA ALA A 954 -24.94 -4.73 8.49
C ALA A 954 -26.10 -5.72 8.65
N ALA A 955 -26.61 -6.28 7.54
CA ALA A 955 -27.69 -7.26 7.59
C ALA A 955 -27.23 -8.60 8.16
N ASN A 956 -26.04 -9.09 7.80
CA ASN A 956 -25.46 -10.31 8.39
C ASN A 956 -25.29 -10.19 9.91
N THR A 957 -24.73 -9.07 10.39
CA THR A 957 -24.54 -8.84 11.83
C THR A 957 -25.87 -8.81 12.59
N MET A 958 -26.94 -8.27 12.00
CA MET A 958 -28.28 -8.33 12.59
C MET A 958 -28.90 -9.74 12.56
N MET A 959 -28.58 -10.57 11.57
CA MET A 959 -29.09 -11.94 11.47
C MET A 959 -28.35 -12.94 12.38
N GLU A 960 -27.04 -12.80 12.49
CA GLU A 960 -26.20 -13.65 13.35
C GLU A 960 -26.39 -13.31 14.84
N HIS A 961 -26.62 -12.03 15.16
CA HIS A 961 -26.75 -11.52 16.53
C HIS A 961 -28.07 -10.75 16.75
N PRO A 962 -29.21 -11.46 16.72
CA PRO A 962 -30.53 -10.82 16.72
C PRO A 962 -30.95 -10.22 18.07
N VAL A 963 -30.38 -10.66 19.20
CA VAL A 963 -30.76 -10.14 20.52
C VAL A 963 -30.22 -8.73 20.75
N ASP A 964 -29.03 -8.42 20.23
CA ASP A 964 -28.31 -7.18 20.54
C ASP A 964 -28.35 -6.15 19.41
N ALA A 965 -28.31 -6.59 18.15
CA ALA A 965 -28.16 -5.69 17.00
C ALA A 965 -29.45 -5.47 16.20
N TRP A 966 -30.40 -6.40 16.26
CA TRP A 966 -31.55 -6.36 15.37
C TRP A 966 -32.62 -5.38 15.85
N GLU A 967 -33.05 -4.50 14.96
CA GLU A 967 -34.23 -3.65 15.12
C GLU A 967 -35.02 -3.70 13.81
N HIS A 968 -36.33 -3.96 13.88
CA HIS A 968 -37.17 -4.21 12.71
C HIS A 968 -37.10 -3.08 11.65
N GLU A 969 -37.28 -1.82 12.06
CA GLU A 969 -37.25 -0.67 11.14
C GLU A 969 -35.85 -0.49 10.51
N ALA A 970 -34.79 -0.59 11.32
CA ALA A 970 -33.42 -0.46 10.82
C ALA A 970 -33.08 -1.60 9.84
N PHE A 971 -33.54 -2.82 10.11
CA PHE A 971 -33.31 -3.96 9.23
C PHE A 971 -34.07 -3.84 7.91
N LYS A 972 -35.30 -3.31 7.92
CA LYS A 972 -36.06 -2.98 6.69
C LYS A 972 -35.32 -1.96 5.84
N ASP A 973 -34.81 -0.89 6.45
CA ASP A 973 -34.06 0.15 5.74
C ASP A 973 -32.77 -0.39 5.12
N VAL A 974 -32.05 -1.25 5.85
CA VAL A 974 -30.84 -1.91 5.33
C VAL A 974 -31.19 -2.80 4.14
N LEU A 975 -32.21 -3.67 4.25
CA LEU A 975 -32.63 -4.54 3.15
C LEU A 975 -33.22 -3.77 1.97
N ASN A 976 -33.87 -2.63 2.20
CA ASN A 976 -34.35 -1.75 1.14
C ASN A 976 -33.20 -1.05 0.39
N LYS A 977 -32.01 -0.94 0.97
CA LYS A 977 -30.83 -0.43 0.27
C LYS A 977 -30.02 -1.54 -0.39
N LEU A 978 -30.10 -2.79 0.12
CA LEU A 978 -29.67 -3.94 -0.65
C LEU A 978 -30.50 -4.07 -1.94
N GLY A 979 -29.82 -4.32 -3.05
CA GLY A 979 -30.47 -4.75 -4.30
C GLY A 979 -31.07 -6.16 -4.16
N ALA A 980 -31.31 -6.82 -5.30
CA ALA A 980 -31.68 -8.24 -5.30
C ALA A 980 -30.46 -9.08 -4.86
N SER A 981 -30.41 -9.46 -3.58
CA SER A 981 -29.33 -10.26 -2.99
C SER A 981 -29.90 -11.54 -2.39
N ASP A 982 -29.11 -12.62 -2.41
CA ASP A 982 -29.43 -13.87 -1.72
C ASP A 982 -29.71 -13.68 -0.23
N LEU A 983 -29.16 -12.62 0.35
CA LEU A 983 -29.43 -12.26 1.73
C LEU A 983 -30.89 -11.93 2.01
N CYS A 984 -31.63 -11.38 1.03
CA CYS A 984 -33.05 -11.10 1.20
C CYS A 984 -33.86 -12.39 1.40
N TYR A 985 -33.50 -13.48 0.71
CA TYR A 985 -34.12 -14.79 0.91
C TYR A 985 -33.71 -15.42 2.26
N SER A 986 -32.44 -15.26 2.64
CA SER A 986 -31.95 -15.71 3.95
C SER A 986 -32.61 -14.93 5.10
N ALA A 987 -32.88 -13.64 4.90
CA ALA A 987 -33.62 -12.79 5.82
C ALA A 987 -35.09 -13.24 5.94
N VAL A 988 -35.73 -13.64 4.84
CA VAL A 988 -37.06 -14.27 4.89
C VAL A 988 -37.02 -15.52 5.77
N THR A 989 -36.05 -16.41 5.56
CA THR A 989 -35.88 -17.60 6.42
C THR A 989 -35.65 -17.23 7.89
N PHE A 990 -34.84 -16.21 8.17
CA PHE A 990 -34.61 -15.70 9.51
C PHE A 990 -35.90 -15.15 10.15
N TYR A 991 -36.72 -14.39 9.43
CA TYR A 991 -38.01 -13.90 9.94
C TYR A 991 -39.02 -15.02 10.16
N VAL A 992 -39.03 -16.04 9.30
CA VAL A 992 -39.90 -17.22 9.47
C VAL A 992 -39.54 -17.97 10.76
N THR A 993 -38.26 -18.05 11.12
CA THR A 993 -37.83 -18.76 12.33
C THR A 993 -37.91 -17.92 13.60
N THR A 994 -37.65 -16.61 13.53
CA THR A 994 -37.56 -15.73 14.71
C THR A 994 -38.79 -14.85 14.94
N HIS A 995 -39.35 -14.24 13.90
CA HIS A 995 -40.44 -13.26 13.99
C HIS A 995 -41.53 -13.45 12.91
N PRO A 996 -42.34 -14.53 12.99
CA PRO A 996 -43.33 -14.86 11.96
C PRO A 996 -44.38 -13.76 11.72
N THR A 997 -44.76 -13.01 12.76
CA THR A 997 -45.78 -11.96 12.69
C THR A 997 -45.34 -10.73 11.90
N GLN A 998 -44.03 -10.46 11.83
CA GLN A 998 -43.46 -9.29 11.15
C GLN A 998 -43.01 -9.60 9.71
N LEU A 999 -43.06 -10.87 9.32
CA LEU A 999 -42.69 -11.32 7.98
C LEU A 999 -43.51 -10.64 6.88
N HIS A 1000 -44.81 -10.42 7.12
CA HIS A 1000 -45.69 -9.76 6.15
C HIS A 1000 -45.22 -8.33 5.84
N ASP A 1001 -44.92 -7.54 6.87
CA ASP A 1001 -44.47 -6.15 6.70
C ASP A 1001 -43.11 -6.11 5.97
N LEU A 1002 -42.19 -7.02 6.31
CA LEU A 1002 -40.93 -7.17 5.58
C LEU A 1002 -41.17 -7.45 4.09
N LEU A 1003 -42.00 -8.45 3.77
CA LEU A 1003 -42.26 -8.87 2.40
C LEU A 1003 -42.97 -7.78 1.58
N MET A 1004 -43.88 -7.02 2.19
CA MET A 1004 -44.51 -5.85 1.53
C MET A 1004 -43.48 -4.77 1.20
N THR A 1005 -42.49 -4.58 2.06
CA THR A 1005 -41.42 -3.58 1.83
C THR A 1005 -40.44 -4.03 0.75
N LEU A 1006 -40.11 -5.33 0.74
CA LEU A 1006 -39.26 -5.94 -0.28
C LEU A 1006 -39.95 -6.01 -1.66
N GLY A 1007 -41.28 -6.11 -1.68
CA GLY A 1007 -42.15 -5.88 -2.83
C GLY A 1007 -41.64 -6.50 -4.14
N ASN A 1008 -41.17 -5.65 -5.05
CA ASN A 1008 -40.70 -6.03 -6.39
C ASN A 1008 -39.27 -6.59 -6.45
N LYS A 1009 -38.49 -6.51 -5.37
CA LYS A 1009 -37.07 -6.89 -5.38
C LYS A 1009 -36.82 -8.39 -5.23
N VAL A 1010 -37.85 -9.15 -4.87
CA VAL A 1010 -37.73 -10.55 -4.51
C VAL A 1010 -38.68 -11.37 -5.36
N ASP A 1011 -38.19 -12.50 -5.87
CA ASP A 1011 -39.01 -13.40 -6.67
C ASP A 1011 -39.96 -14.20 -5.79
N ALA A 1012 -41.26 -13.95 -5.95
CA ALA A 1012 -42.30 -14.64 -5.20
C ALA A 1012 -42.23 -16.18 -5.34
N SER A 1013 -41.81 -16.70 -6.50
CA SER A 1013 -41.55 -18.14 -6.70
C SER A 1013 -40.52 -18.70 -5.72
N ARG A 1014 -39.43 -17.96 -5.49
CA ARG A 1014 -38.33 -18.39 -4.63
C ARG A 1014 -38.68 -18.16 -3.15
N VAL A 1015 -39.33 -17.04 -2.82
CA VAL A 1015 -39.89 -16.80 -1.47
C VAL A 1015 -40.80 -17.95 -1.06
N MET A 1016 -41.75 -18.34 -1.90
CA MET A 1016 -42.63 -19.48 -1.59
C MET A 1016 -41.85 -20.79 -1.42
N SER A 1017 -40.80 -21.01 -2.20
CA SER A 1017 -40.00 -22.23 -2.09
C SER A 1017 -39.25 -22.28 -0.75
N GLU A 1018 -38.72 -21.15 -0.28
CA GLU A 1018 -38.05 -21.06 1.03
C GLU A 1018 -39.05 -21.10 2.19
N VAL A 1019 -40.23 -20.49 2.03
CA VAL A 1019 -41.29 -20.55 3.04
C VAL A 1019 -41.83 -21.97 3.16
N LYS A 1020 -42.13 -22.66 2.05
CA LYS A 1020 -42.61 -24.06 2.05
C LYS A 1020 -41.70 -25.04 2.80
N LYS A 1021 -40.39 -24.77 2.86
CA LYS A 1021 -39.44 -25.59 3.62
C LYS A 1021 -39.61 -25.44 5.14
N ASN A 1022 -39.98 -24.24 5.60
CA ASN A 1022 -39.86 -23.84 7.00
C ASN A 1022 -41.21 -23.54 7.69
N ALA A 1023 -42.26 -23.21 6.93
CA ALA A 1023 -43.57 -22.84 7.44
C ALA A 1023 -44.71 -23.13 6.44
N PRO A 1024 -45.97 -23.28 6.91
CA PRO A 1024 -47.13 -23.36 6.03
C PRO A 1024 -47.31 -22.07 5.21
N VAL A 1025 -47.73 -22.24 3.95
CA VAL A 1025 -47.86 -21.15 2.96
C VAL A 1025 -48.90 -20.10 3.39
N ALA A 1026 -49.88 -20.47 4.22
CA ALA A 1026 -50.91 -19.58 4.77
C ALA A 1026 -50.32 -18.33 5.47
N THR A 1027 -49.13 -18.44 6.07
CA THR A 1027 -48.46 -17.30 6.73
C THR A 1027 -48.16 -16.13 5.79
N VAL A 1028 -48.07 -16.40 4.49
CA VAL A 1028 -47.66 -15.44 3.45
C VAL A 1028 -48.83 -15.10 2.49
N GLN A 1029 -50.04 -15.61 2.75
CA GLN A 1029 -51.23 -15.45 1.90
C GLN A 1029 -51.46 -13.99 1.45
N LYS A 1030 -51.49 -13.04 2.39
CA LYS A 1030 -51.69 -11.60 2.09
C LYS A 1030 -50.61 -10.99 1.18
N TYR A 1031 -49.38 -11.49 1.26
CA TYR A 1031 -48.32 -11.07 0.34
C TYR A 1031 -48.50 -11.71 -1.04
N LEU A 1032 -48.89 -12.98 -1.09
CA LEU A 1032 -49.16 -13.66 -2.36
C LEU A 1032 -50.34 -13.02 -3.10
N GLU A 1033 -51.39 -12.60 -2.39
CA GLU A 1033 -52.51 -11.81 -2.94
C GLU A 1033 -52.03 -10.48 -3.54
N ALA A 1034 -51.15 -9.75 -2.85
CA ALA A 1034 -50.58 -8.49 -3.34
C ALA A 1034 -49.68 -8.68 -4.57
N VAL A 1035 -49.00 -9.84 -4.68
CA VAL A 1035 -48.11 -10.17 -5.81
C VAL A 1035 -48.86 -10.89 -6.93
N GLN A 1036 -50.11 -11.26 -6.72
CA GLN A 1036 -50.91 -12.05 -7.67
C GLN A 1036 -51.09 -11.34 -9.02
N ASP A 1037 -51.03 -10.01 -9.03
CA ASP A 1037 -51.03 -9.18 -10.25
C ASP A 1037 -49.93 -9.54 -11.26
N LYS A 1038 -48.81 -10.12 -10.82
CA LYS A 1038 -47.74 -10.60 -11.71
C LYS A 1038 -48.09 -11.90 -12.45
N ASN A 1039 -49.24 -12.51 -12.15
CA ASN A 1039 -49.79 -13.71 -12.79
C ASN A 1039 -48.76 -14.85 -12.94
N ASN A 1040 -48.11 -15.20 -11.83
CA ASN A 1040 -47.08 -16.23 -11.79
C ASN A 1040 -47.69 -17.61 -11.48
N ARG A 1041 -47.39 -18.61 -12.32
CA ARG A 1041 -47.94 -19.97 -12.23
C ARG A 1041 -47.85 -20.58 -10.83
N LYS A 1042 -46.65 -20.60 -10.23
CA LYS A 1042 -46.46 -21.23 -8.91
C LYS A 1042 -47.24 -20.52 -7.80
N VAL A 1043 -47.44 -19.21 -7.92
CA VAL A 1043 -48.13 -18.38 -6.92
C VAL A 1043 -49.63 -18.63 -7.04
N ASN A 1044 -50.15 -18.63 -8.25
CA ASN A 1044 -51.55 -18.93 -8.53
C ASN A 1044 -51.90 -20.36 -8.14
N ASP A 1045 -51.06 -21.35 -8.48
CA ASP A 1045 -51.28 -22.75 -8.08
C ASP A 1045 -51.31 -22.90 -6.54
N ALA A 1046 -50.40 -22.21 -5.84
CA ALA A 1046 -50.35 -22.25 -4.37
C ALA A 1046 -51.52 -21.53 -3.71
N LEU A 1047 -51.90 -20.34 -4.21
CA LEU A 1047 -53.08 -19.61 -3.74
C LEU A 1047 -54.37 -20.38 -4.01
N ASN A 1048 -54.51 -20.97 -5.20
CA ASN A 1048 -55.68 -21.76 -5.56
C ASN A 1048 -55.78 -23.01 -4.68
N ALA A 1049 -54.66 -23.68 -4.39
CA ALA A 1049 -54.63 -24.78 -3.44
C ALA A 1049 -55.04 -24.33 -2.03
N LEU A 1050 -54.56 -23.17 -1.56
CA LEU A 1050 -54.96 -22.60 -0.27
C LEU A 1050 -56.46 -22.26 -0.23
N TYR A 1051 -57.01 -21.63 -1.27
CA TYR A 1051 -58.45 -21.34 -1.32
C TYR A 1051 -59.31 -22.61 -1.38
N VAL A 1052 -58.79 -23.70 -1.96
CA VAL A 1052 -59.46 -25.01 -1.94
C VAL A 1052 -59.42 -25.62 -0.53
N GLU A 1053 -58.30 -25.49 0.19
CA GLU A 1053 -58.16 -25.95 1.59
C GLU A 1053 -58.98 -25.11 2.58
N GLU A 1054 -59.08 -23.80 2.35
CA GLU A 1054 -59.85 -22.84 3.17
C GLU A 1054 -61.35 -22.82 2.83
N GLU A 1055 -61.75 -23.55 1.79
CA GLU A 1055 -63.12 -23.57 1.24
C GLU A 1055 -63.63 -22.18 0.75
N ASP A 1056 -62.73 -21.27 0.37
CA ASP A 1056 -63.09 -19.94 -0.16
C ASP A 1056 -63.32 -19.97 -1.68
N PHE A 1057 -64.57 -20.25 -2.06
CA PHE A 1057 -65.03 -20.27 -3.45
C PHE A 1057 -65.06 -18.87 -4.11
N ALA A 1058 -65.24 -17.79 -3.34
CA ALA A 1058 -65.35 -16.45 -3.89
C ALA A 1058 -63.97 -15.90 -4.29
N ALA A 1059 -62.97 -16.09 -3.42
CA ALA A 1059 -61.58 -15.76 -3.71
C ALA A 1059 -61.03 -16.63 -4.83
N LEU A 1060 -61.31 -17.95 -4.82
CA LEU A 1060 -60.88 -18.86 -5.89
C LEU A 1060 -61.46 -18.45 -7.24
N ARG A 1061 -62.75 -18.09 -7.31
CA ARG A 1061 -63.36 -17.63 -8.55
C ARG A 1061 -62.72 -16.35 -9.07
N ASN A 1062 -62.54 -15.35 -8.20
CA ASN A 1062 -61.88 -14.10 -8.57
C ASN A 1062 -60.43 -14.33 -9.04
N SER A 1063 -59.72 -15.24 -8.38
CA SER A 1063 -58.35 -15.65 -8.73
C SER A 1063 -58.30 -16.26 -10.14
N VAL A 1064 -59.17 -17.23 -10.42
CA VAL A 1064 -59.25 -17.95 -11.70
C VAL A 1064 -59.72 -17.06 -12.86
N ASP A 1065 -60.67 -16.16 -12.59
CA ASP A 1065 -61.23 -15.25 -13.60
C ASP A 1065 -60.23 -14.16 -14.01
N ARG A 1066 -59.48 -13.61 -13.05
CA ARG A 1066 -58.52 -12.52 -13.29
C ARG A 1066 -57.16 -13.02 -13.77
N TYR A 1067 -56.66 -14.12 -13.22
CA TYR A 1067 -55.29 -14.59 -13.44
C TYR A 1067 -55.31 -15.95 -14.14
N ASN A 1068 -54.80 -16.01 -15.37
CA ASN A 1068 -54.96 -17.18 -16.24
C ASN A 1068 -53.79 -18.17 -16.25
N ASN A 1069 -52.66 -17.85 -15.60
CA ASN A 1069 -51.46 -18.66 -15.61
C ASN A 1069 -51.44 -19.60 -14.40
N PHE A 1070 -52.08 -20.76 -14.50
CA PHE A 1070 -52.11 -21.82 -13.48
C PHE A 1070 -52.44 -23.17 -14.14
N ASP A 1071 -52.24 -24.28 -13.43
CA ASP A 1071 -52.57 -25.61 -13.97
C ASP A 1071 -54.08 -25.88 -13.92
N SER A 1072 -54.77 -25.45 -14.97
CA SER A 1072 -56.23 -25.62 -15.10
C SER A 1072 -56.68 -27.08 -15.15
N ALA A 1073 -55.83 -28.01 -15.59
CA ALA A 1073 -56.19 -29.42 -15.71
C ALA A 1073 -56.11 -30.13 -14.36
N GLU A 1074 -55.05 -29.87 -13.58
CA GLU A 1074 -54.91 -30.41 -12.24
C GLU A 1074 -55.96 -29.82 -11.28
N LEU A 1075 -56.15 -28.50 -11.32
CA LEU A 1075 -57.12 -27.81 -10.48
C LEU A 1075 -58.55 -28.28 -10.77
N SER A 1076 -58.96 -28.40 -12.03
CA SER A 1076 -60.31 -28.89 -12.38
C SER A 1076 -60.55 -30.33 -11.91
N ALA A 1077 -59.56 -31.22 -12.05
CA ALA A 1077 -59.66 -32.60 -11.58
C ALA A 1077 -59.76 -32.72 -10.05
N GLN A 1078 -59.16 -31.79 -9.30
CA GLN A 1078 -59.31 -31.71 -7.85
C GLN A 1078 -60.70 -31.18 -7.46
N LEU A 1079 -61.13 -30.09 -8.10
CA LEU A 1079 -62.43 -29.45 -7.84
C LEU A 1079 -63.63 -30.36 -8.17
N GLU A 1080 -63.51 -31.25 -9.15
CA GLU A 1080 -64.53 -32.24 -9.50
C GLU A 1080 -64.82 -33.24 -8.37
N LYS A 1081 -63.81 -33.58 -7.58
CA LYS A 1081 -63.92 -34.57 -6.48
C LYS A 1081 -64.45 -33.97 -5.19
N MET A 1082 -64.50 -32.64 -5.08
CA MET A 1082 -64.96 -31.94 -3.88
C MET A 1082 -66.48 -32.09 -3.70
N GLU A 1083 -66.95 -32.09 -2.46
CA GLU A 1083 -68.39 -32.28 -2.13
C GLU A 1083 -69.22 -31.02 -2.43
N LEU A 1084 -68.63 -29.83 -2.31
CA LEU A 1084 -69.33 -28.56 -2.51
C LEU A 1084 -69.61 -28.30 -3.99
N PHE A 1085 -70.88 -27.98 -4.27
CA PHE A 1085 -71.38 -27.65 -5.61
C PHE A 1085 -70.62 -26.47 -6.25
N GLU A 1086 -70.24 -25.45 -5.46
CA GLU A 1086 -69.62 -24.22 -5.98
C GLU A 1086 -68.22 -24.47 -6.55
N PHE A 1087 -67.45 -25.40 -5.96
CA PHE A 1087 -66.16 -25.82 -6.51
C PHE A 1087 -66.32 -26.60 -7.82
N ARG A 1088 -67.32 -27.47 -7.93
CA ARG A 1088 -67.64 -28.16 -9.19
C ARG A 1088 -68.10 -27.20 -10.28
N ARG A 1089 -68.79 -26.12 -9.91
CA ARG A 1089 -69.19 -25.04 -10.83
C ARG A 1089 -67.97 -24.27 -11.35
N ILE A 1090 -66.96 -24.04 -10.52
CA ILE A 1090 -65.68 -23.46 -10.94
C ILE A 1090 -64.93 -24.42 -11.86
N ALA A 1091 -64.93 -25.74 -11.58
CA ALA A 1091 -64.35 -26.75 -12.48
C ALA A 1091 -65.02 -26.72 -13.88
N LEU A 1092 -66.33 -26.57 -13.93
CA LEU A 1092 -67.09 -26.43 -15.17
C LEU A 1092 -66.71 -25.16 -15.95
N LEU A 1093 -66.53 -24.03 -15.26
CA LEU A 1093 -66.06 -22.78 -15.85
C LEU A 1093 -64.64 -22.95 -16.46
N LEU A 1094 -63.75 -23.66 -15.76
CA LEU A 1094 -62.41 -23.97 -16.26
C LEU A 1094 -62.45 -24.82 -17.54
N HIS A 1095 -63.28 -25.86 -17.58
CA HIS A 1095 -63.42 -26.71 -18.77
C HIS A 1095 -64.03 -25.97 -19.97
N ARG A 1096 -65.02 -25.09 -19.73
CA ARG A 1096 -65.57 -24.18 -20.75
C ARG A 1096 -64.47 -23.29 -21.33
N ARG A 1097 -63.64 -22.67 -20.48
CA ARG A 1097 -62.54 -21.81 -20.94
C ARG A 1097 -61.46 -22.56 -21.72
N ASN A 1098 -61.22 -23.82 -21.37
CA ASN A 1098 -60.30 -24.71 -22.08
C ASN A 1098 -60.89 -25.33 -23.36
N LYS A 1099 -62.10 -24.93 -23.78
CA LYS A 1099 -62.83 -25.44 -24.95
C LYS A 1099 -63.09 -26.95 -24.91
N ARG A 1100 -63.11 -27.56 -23.72
CA ARG A 1100 -63.45 -28.99 -23.53
C ARG A 1100 -64.95 -29.13 -23.28
N TYR A 1101 -65.76 -28.66 -24.23
CA TYR A 1101 -67.21 -28.57 -24.06
C TYR A 1101 -67.87 -29.94 -23.86
N PHE A 1102 -67.42 -30.97 -24.57
CA PHE A 1102 -67.92 -32.34 -24.40
C PHE A 1102 -67.79 -32.83 -22.95
N HIS A 1103 -66.60 -32.70 -22.37
CA HIS A 1103 -66.33 -33.15 -21.01
C HIS A 1103 -67.06 -32.26 -19.97
N ALA A 1104 -67.12 -30.95 -20.20
CA ALA A 1104 -67.89 -30.04 -19.35
C ALA A 1104 -69.38 -30.42 -19.30
N ILE A 1105 -69.97 -30.79 -20.45
CA ILE A 1105 -71.36 -31.21 -20.54
C ILE A 1105 -71.59 -32.54 -19.79
N GLU A 1106 -70.68 -33.51 -19.91
CA GLU A 1106 -70.78 -34.78 -19.16
C GLU A 1106 -70.67 -34.56 -17.65
N VAL A 1107 -69.72 -33.75 -17.20
CA VAL A 1107 -69.55 -33.40 -15.78
C VAL A 1107 -70.77 -32.63 -15.26
N ALA A 1108 -71.34 -31.73 -16.05
CA ALA A 1108 -72.55 -31.00 -15.68
C ALA A 1108 -73.77 -31.95 -15.58
N LYS A 1109 -73.88 -32.94 -16.47
CA LYS A 1109 -74.92 -33.99 -16.43
C LYS A 1109 -74.81 -34.84 -15.17
N GLN A 1110 -73.61 -35.27 -14.79
CA GLN A 1110 -73.37 -36.05 -13.57
C GLN A 1110 -73.70 -35.28 -12.29
N ASN A 1111 -73.54 -33.96 -12.32
CA ASN A 1111 -73.79 -33.07 -11.17
C ASN A 1111 -75.17 -32.39 -11.17
N GLU A 1112 -76.06 -32.73 -12.11
CA GLU A 1112 -77.40 -32.12 -12.28
C GLU A 1112 -77.38 -30.58 -12.49
N LEU A 1113 -76.27 -30.04 -12.99
CA LEU A 1113 -76.07 -28.60 -13.25
C LEU A 1113 -76.49 -28.20 -14.66
N TYR A 1114 -77.79 -28.27 -14.90
CA TYR A 1114 -78.34 -28.16 -16.25
C TYR A 1114 -78.29 -26.75 -16.86
N THR A 1115 -78.28 -25.68 -16.06
CA THR A 1115 -78.14 -24.30 -16.58
C THR A 1115 -76.77 -24.08 -17.19
N ASP A 1116 -75.71 -24.48 -16.47
CA ASP A 1116 -74.33 -24.33 -16.93
C ASP A 1116 -74.02 -25.28 -18.09
N ALA A 1117 -74.70 -26.44 -18.18
CA ALA A 1117 -74.64 -27.35 -19.33
C ALA A 1117 -75.24 -26.74 -20.61
N ILE A 1118 -76.36 -26.02 -20.49
CA ILE A 1118 -77.00 -25.35 -21.64
C ILE A 1118 -76.14 -24.19 -22.13
N GLU A 1119 -75.56 -23.41 -21.21
CA GLU A 1119 -74.62 -22.35 -21.58
C GLU A 1119 -73.35 -22.91 -22.26
N ALA A 1120 -72.79 -24.00 -21.74
CA ALA A 1120 -71.63 -24.67 -22.36
C ALA A 1120 -71.94 -25.18 -23.79
N ALA A 1121 -73.18 -25.63 -24.02
CA ALA A 1121 -73.63 -26.05 -25.34
C ALA A 1121 -73.80 -24.87 -26.30
N ALA A 1122 -74.38 -23.76 -25.83
CA ALA A 1122 -74.52 -22.54 -26.61
C ALA A 1122 -73.15 -21.95 -27.00
N GLU A 1123 -72.17 -21.97 -26.09
CA GLU A 1123 -70.80 -21.53 -26.33
C GLU A 1123 -70.01 -22.45 -27.28
N SER A 1124 -70.33 -23.74 -27.32
CA SER A 1124 -69.64 -24.71 -28.17
C SER A 1124 -69.85 -24.47 -29.67
N GLN A 1125 -70.98 -23.86 -30.05
CA GLN A 1125 -71.44 -23.74 -31.43
C GLN A 1125 -71.58 -25.07 -32.21
N ASP A 1126 -71.57 -26.21 -31.51
CA ASP A 1126 -71.72 -27.54 -32.12
C ASP A 1126 -73.16 -28.03 -32.01
N GLY A 1127 -73.83 -28.20 -33.16
CA GLY A 1127 -75.21 -28.69 -33.25
C GLY A 1127 -75.38 -30.08 -32.64
N ASP A 1128 -74.42 -30.99 -32.85
CA ASP A 1128 -74.49 -32.38 -32.36
C ASP A 1128 -74.48 -32.46 -30.83
N LEU A 1129 -73.75 -31.57 -30.15
CA LEU A 1129 -73.71 -31.51 -28.69
C LEU A 1129 -75.01 -30.95 -28.11
N ALA A 1130 -75.58 -29.93 -28.76
CA ALA A 1130 -76.88 -29.37 -28.41
C ALA A 1130 -78.00 -30.40 -28.59
N GLU A 1131 -77.98 -31.17 -29.68
CA GLU A 1131 -78.91 -32.28 -29.90
C GLU A 1131 -78.75 -33.40 -28.87
N GLY A 1132 -77.50 -33.78 -28.56
CA GLY A 1132 -77.20 -34.75 -27.51
C GLY A 1132 -77.69 -34.31 -26.13
N LEU A 1133 -77.70 -33.01 -25.84
CA LEU A 1133 -78.27 -32.44 -24.63
C LEU A 1133 -79.81 -32.43 -24.63
N LEU A 1134 -80.43 -32.04 -25.74
CA LEU A 1134 -81.89 -32.08 -25.90
C LEU A 1134 -82.43 -33.50 -25.70
N ARG A 1135 -81.76 -34.52 -26.27
CA ARG A 1135 -82.11 -35.93 -26.06
C ARG A 1135 -82.05 -36.32 -24.57
N THR A 1136 -81.01 -35.90 -23.85
CA THR A 1136 -80.93 -36.17 -22.40
C THR A 1136 -82.01 -35.44 -21.59
N PHE A 1137 -82.40 -34.21 -21.96
CA PHE A 1137 -83.51 -33.51 -21.29
C PHE A 1137 -84.87 -34.16 -21.56
N CYS A 1138 -85.07 -34.72 -22.76
CA CYS A 1138 -86.25 -35.50 -23.11
C CYS A 1138 -86.35 -36.80 -22.30
N GLU A 1139 -85.25 -37.52 -22.12
CA GLU A 1139 -85.18 -38.73 -21.30
C GLU A 1139 -85.47 -38.44 -19.82
N LEU A 1140 -84.96 -37.31 -19.30
CA LEU A 1140 -85.17 -36.84 -17.93
C LEU A 1140 -86.55 -36.18 -17.70
N LYS A 1141 -87.38 -36.02 -18.74
CA LYS A 1141 -88.72 -35.37 -18.71
C LYS A 1141 -88.73 -33.95 -18.10
N ARG A 1142 -87.66 -33.18 -18.30
CA ARG A 1142 -87.54 -31.79 -17.78
C ARG A 1142 -87.93 -30.78 -18.86
N ALA A 1143 -89.22 -30.42 -18.92
CA ALA A 1143 -89.76 -29.49 -19.92
C ALA A 1143 -89.12 -28.08 -19.86
N ASP A 1144 -88.77 -27.59 -18.66
CA ASP A 1144 -88.22 -26.25 -18.46
C ASP A 1144 -86.80 -26.12 -19.04
N CYS A 1145 -85.95 -27.13 -18.83
CA CYS A 1145 -84.58 -27.15 -19.37
C CYS A 1145 -84.57 -27.38 -20.89
N PHE A 1146 -85.54 -28.14 -21.40
CA PHE A 1146 -85.75 -28.34 -22.83
C PHE A 1146 -86.11 -27.02 -23.54
N ALA A 1147 -87.05 -26.26 -22.98
CA ALA A 1147 -87.40 -24.93 -23.51
C ALA A 1147 -86.22 -23.94 -23.44
N ALA A 1148 -85.47 -23.93 -22.32
CA ALA A 1148 -84.31 -23.06 -22.15
C ALA A 1148 -83.17 -23.41 -23.14
N CYS A 1149 -82.93 -24.71 -23.40
CA CYS A 1149 -81.95 -25.17 -24.38
C CYS A 1149 -82.35 -24.79 -25.81
N LEU A 1150 -83.63 -24.90 -26.16
CA LEU A 1150 -84.13 -24.45 -27.47
C LEU A 1150 -84.04 -22.93 -27.66
N TYR A 1151 -84.18 -22.17 -26.57
CA TYR A 1151 -84.07 -20.71 -26.62
C TYR A 1151 -82.62 -20.22 -26.72
N LEU A 1152 -81.71 -20.78 -25.91
CA LEU A 1152 -80.30 -20.37 -25.89
C LEU A 1152 -79.51 -20.91 -27.10
N CYS A 1153 -79.80 -22.14 -27.54
CA CYS A 1153 -79.15 -22.75 -28.70
C CYS A 1153 -79.97 -22.55 -29.99
N TYR A 1154 -80.72 -21.45 -30.11
CA TYR A 1154 -81.68 -21.22 -31.20
C TYR A 1154 -81.05 -21.37 -32.60
N ASP A 1155 -79.83 -20.87 -32.79
CA ASP A 1155 -79.13 -20.91 -34.07
C ASP A 1155 -78.50 -22.29 -34.39
N LEU A 1156 -78.33 -23.14 -33.39
CA LEU A 1156 -77.60 -24.42 -33.50
C LEU A 1156 -78.53 -25.62 -33.71
N VAL A 1157 -79.78 -25.52 -33.24
CA VAL A 1157 -80.73 -26.62 -33.27
C VAL A 1157 -81.57 -26.55 -34.55
N PRO A 1158 -81.50 -27.56 -35.43
CA PRO A 1158 -82.32 -27.58 -36.63
C PRO A 1158 -83.79 -27.84 -36.29
N GLN A 1159 -84.68 -27.12 -36.98
CA GLN A 1159 -86.13 -27.11 -36.70
C GLN A 1159 -86.78 -28.50 -36.71
N HIS A 1160 -86.32 -29.40 -37.60
CA HIS A 1160 -86.87 -30.75 -37.71
C HIS A 1160 -86.56 -31.61 -36.49
N VAL A 1161 -85.36 -31.50 -35.91
CA VAL A 1161 -84.96 -32.26 -34.71
C VAL A 1161 -85.72 -31.78 -33.48
N ALA A 1162 -85.91 -30.47 -33.33
CA ALA A 1162 -86.72 -29.91 -32.25
C ALA A 1162 -88.19 -30.38 -32.32
N MET A 1163 -88.79 -30.43 -33.52
CA MET A 1163 -90.15 -30.93 -33.74
C MET A 1163 -90.26 -32.44 -33.47
N GLU A 1164 -89.29 -33.22 -33.95
CA GLU A 1164 -89.28 -34.68 -33.76
C GLU A 1164 -89.19 -35.05 -32.28
N LEU A 1165 -88.24 -34.46 -31.55
CA LEU A 1165 -88.04 -34.72 -30.12
C LEU A 1165 -89.22 -34.22 -29.28
N ALA A 1166 -89.79 -33.05 -29.60
CA ALA A 1166 -90.95 -32.52 -28.89
C ALA A 1166 -92.21 -33.38 -29.10
N TRP A 1167 -92.39 -33.94 -30.30
CA TRP A 1167 -93.52 -34.80 -30.62
C TRP A 1167 -93.40 -36.19 -29.99
N LEU A 1168 -92.23 -36.84 -30.12
CA LEU A 1168 -92.00 -38.19 -29.59
C LEU A 1168 -92.13 -38.26 -28.05
N HIS A 1169 -91.76 -37.19 -27.35
CA HIS A 1169 -91.75 -37.15 -25.88
C HIS A 1169 -92.92 -36.35 -25.27
N GLY A 1170 -93.85 -35.84 -26.07
CA GLY A 1170 -95.04 -35.12 -25.59
C GLY A 1170 -94.75 -33.74 -24.98
N MET A 1171 -93.69 -33.07 -25.43
CA MET A 1171 -93.25 -31.74 -24.95
C MET A 1171 -93.50 -30.63 -25.99
N THR A 1172 -94.59 -30.75 -26.76
CA THR A 1172 -94.94 -29.79 -27.82
C THR A 1172 -95.13 -28.38 -27.30
N ASP A 1173 -95.76 -28.22 -26.15
CA ASP A 1173 -96.09 -26.91 -25.56
C ASP A 1173 -94.83 -26.09 -25.22
N ALA A 1174 -93.75 -26.78 -24.83
CA ALA A 1174 -92.46 -26.18 -24.51
C ALA A 1174 -91.67 -25.76 -25.77
N ALA A 1175 -91.87 -26.44 -26.91
CA ALA A 1175 -91.22 -26.12 -28.19
C ALA A 1175 -91.96 -25.06 -29.01
N MET A 1176 -93.23 -24.80 -28.72
CA MET A 1176 -94.07 -23.87 -29.51
C MET A 1176 -93.47 -22.47 -29.67
N PRO A 1177 -92.91 -21.80 -28.64
CA PRO A 1177 -92.29 -20.48 -28.80
C PRO A 1177 -91.12 -20.49 -29.80
N PHE A 1178 -90.28 -21.54 -29.77
CA PHE A 1178 -89.17 -21.73 -30.71
C PHE A 1178 -89.67 -21.90 -32.15
N LEU A 1179 -90.75 -22.67 -32.34
CA LEU A 1179 -91.36 -22.91 -33.65
C LEU A 1179 -92.02 -21.66 -34.23
N ILE A 1180 -92.67 -20.86 -33.39
CA ILE A 1180 -93.27 -19.58 -33.79
C ILE A 1180 -92.18 -18.60 -34.24
N GLN A 1181 -91.10 -18.47 -33.47
CA GLN A 1181 -89.97 -17.60 -33.81
C GLN A 1181 -89.26 -18.08 -35.08
N SER A 1182 -89.07 -19.40 -35.23
CA SER A 1182 -88.52 -20.01 -36.45
C SER A 1182 -89.37 -19.73 -37.67
N ALA A 1183 -90.70 -19.84 -37.54
CA ALA A 1183 -91.64 -19.52 -38.61
C ALA A 1183 -91.64 -18.02 -38.96
N GLN A 1184 -91.57 -17.13 -37.97
CA GLN A 1184 -91.44 -15.69 -38.21
C GLN A 1184 -90.12 -15.35 -38.91
N SER A 1185 -89.00 -15.90 -38.44
CA SER A 1185 -87.68 -15.69 -39.04
C SER A 1185 -87.61 -16.21 -40.47
N LEU A 1186 -88.19 -17.39 -40.75
CA LEU A 1186 -88.34 -17.91 -42.10
C LEU A 1186 -89.18 -16.99 -42.97
N ASN A 1187 -90.33 -16.50 -42.47
CA ASN A 1187 -91.17 -15.55 -43.22
C ASN A 1187 -90.47 -14.22 -43.48
N GLU A 1188 -89.70 -13.69 -42.53
CA GLU A 1188 -88.91 -12.47 -42.71
C GLU A 1188 -87.77 -12.67 -43.71
N ARG A 1189 -87.05 -13.79 -43.65
CA ARG A 1189 -86.02 -14.16 -44.63
C ARG A 1189 -86.60 -14.35 -46.03
N VAL A 1190 -87.77 -14.98 -46.14
CA VAL A 1190 -88.48 -15.10 -47.42
C VAL A 1190 -88.92 -13.73 -47.92
N ALA A 1191 -89.47 -12.87 -47.06
CA ALA A 1191 -89.88 -11.51 -47.44
C ALA A 1191 -88.69 -10.62 -47.86
N THR A 1192 -87.52 -10.75 -47.22
CA THR A 1192 -86.31 -10.02 -47.64
C THR A 1192 -85.75 -10.56 -48.95
N LEU A 1193 -85.75 -11.89 -49.16
CA LEU A 1193 -85.41 -12.49 -50.44
C LEU A 1193 -86.38 -12.06 -51.56
N GLU A 1194 -87.68 -12.00 -51.28
CA GLU A 1194 -88.66 -11.48 -52.23
C GLU A 1194 -88.41 -10.01 -52.58
N ARG A 1195 -88.07 -9.17 -51.60
CA ARG A 1195 -87.70 -7.76 -51.82
C ARG A 1195 -86.43 -7.62 -52.65
N THR A 1196 -85.36 -8.34 -52.32
CA THR A 1196 -84.09 -8.28 -53.06
C THR A 1196 -84.25 -8.83 -54.48
N VAL A 1197 -85.02 -9.90 -54.68
CA VAL A 1197 -85.36 -10.41 -56.01
C VAL A 1197 -86.19 -9.41 -56.81
N ASN A 1198 -87.13 -8.69 -56.17
CA ASN A 1198 -87.93 -7.67 -56.83
C ASN A 1198 -87.12 -6.40 -57.16
N GLU A 1199 -86.20 -5.98 -56.29
CA GLU A 1199 -85.24 -4.91 -56.58
C GLU A 1199 -84.29 -5.29 -57.71
N ALA A 1200 -83.76 -6.51 -57.71
CA ALA A 1200 -82.94 -7.03 -58.80
C ALA A 1200 -83.70 -7.09 -60.12
N LYS A 1201 -85.00 -7.46 -60.10
CA LYS A 1201 -85.88 -7.41 -61.28
C LYS A 1201 -86.14 -5.98 -61.76
N LYS A 1202 -86.31 -5.01 -60.86
CA LYS A 1202 -86.46 -3.59 -61.21
C LYS A 1202 -85.18 -3.02 -61.81
N GLN A 1203 -84.03 -3.27 -61.19
CA GLN A 1203 -82.72 -2.87 -61.72
C GLN A 1203 -82.45 -3.51 -63.09
N ALA A 1204 -82.82 -4.77 -63.29
CA ALA A 1204 -82.71 -5.44 -64.58
C ALA A 1204 -83.67 -4.87 -65.65
N ALA A 1205 -84.83 -4.36 -65.26
CA ALA A 1205 -85.78 -3.69 -66.17
C ALA A 1205 -85.28 -2.28 -66.57
N GLU A 1206 -84.74 -1.51 -65.62
CA GLU A 1206 -84.12 -0.21 -65.85
C GLU A 1206 -82.90 -0.33 -66.77
N ALA A 1207 -82.04 -1.33 -66.54
CA ALA A 1207 -80.89 -1.65 -67.38
C ALA A 1207 -81.26 -2.07 -68.83
N ARG A 1208 -82.45 -2.66 -69.05
CA ARG A 1208 -82.95 -2.98 -70.40
C ARG A 1208 -83.45 -1.77 -71.16
N SER A 1209 -83.93 -0.73 -70.47
CA SER A 1209 -84.42 0.50 -71.12
C SER A 1209 -83.29 1.42 -71.62
N ALA A 1210 -82.09 1.30 -71.04
CA ALA A 1210 -80.93 2.12 -71.38
C ALA A 1210 -80.12 1.64 -72.61
N ASN A 1211 -80.41 0.47 -73.19
CA ASN A 1211 -79.59 -0.19 -74.22
C ASN A 1211 -80.25 -0.29 -75.62
N ALA A 1212 -80.76 0.82 -76.17
CA ALA A 1212 -81.12 0.92 -77.60
C ALA A 1212 -80.04 1.74 -78.37
N PRO A 1213 -79.45 1.25 -79.48
CA PRO A 1213 -78.27 1.87 -80.09
C PRO A 1213 -78.57 2.77 -81.32
N ALA A 1214 -77.77 3.81 -81.52
CA ALA A 1214 -77.54 4.50 -82.80
C ALA A 1214 -76.08 5.02 -82.89
N PRO A 1215 -75.46 5.16 -84.09
CA PRO A 1215 -74.22 4.44 -84.40
C PRO A 1215 -72.93 5.28 -84.57
N ALA A 1216 -71.81 4.54 -84.68
CA ALA A 1216 -70.53 4.82 -85.35
C ALA A 1216 -69.38 5.46 -84.54
N ALA A 1217 -68.56 4.59 -83.91
CA ALA A 1217 -67.13 4.27 -84.16
C ALA A 1217 -66.21 5.32 -84.87
N PRO A 1218 -64.84 5.26 -84.80
CA PRO A 1218 -64.02 4.09 -84.39
C PRO A 1218 -62.66 4.32 -83.63
N LEU A 1219 -62.21 3.27 -82.90
CA LEU A 1219 -60.84 2.63 -82.91
C LEU A 1219 -59.62 3.34 -82.22
N MET A 1220 -58.66 2.71 -81.50
CA MET A 1220 -58.20 1.31 -81.34
C MET A 1220 -57.30 1.09 -80.08
N ILE A 1221 -57.47 -0.10 -79.46
CA ILE A 1221 -56.48 -1.13 -79.03
C ILE A 1221 -55.35 -0.77 -78.03
N GLY A 1222 -55.08 -1.55 -76.97
CA GLY A 1222 -55.68 -2.82 -76.55
C GLY A 1222 -54.85 -3.61 -75.53
N ASN A 1223 -55.41 -4.77 -75.16
CA ASN A 1223 -54.85 -5.99 -74.55
C ASN A 1223 -54.17 -5.90 -73.16
N THR A 1224 -54.37 -6.80 -72.19
CA THR A 1224 -55.16 -8.05 -72.06
C THR A 1224 -55.11 -8.54 -70.59
N GLY A 1225 -56.18 -9.22 -70.14
CA GLY A 1225 -56.34 -10.30 -69.12
C GLY A 1225 -55.32 -10.47 -67.98
N GLY A 1226 -55.69 -10.67 -66.71
CA GLY A 1226 -56.82 -11.46 -66.19
C GLY A 1226 -56.60 -12.94 -66.53
N ALA A 1227 -56.37 -13.91 -65.64
CA ALA A 1227 -56.63 -14.12 -64.20
C ALA A 1227 -55.62 -15.22 -63.72
N PRO A 1228 -55.80 -16.05 -62.67
CA PRO A 1228 -56.78 -16.07 -61.56
C PRO A 1228 -56.15 -16.42 -60.18
N GLY A 1229 -57.00 -16.50 -59.15
CA GLY A 1229 -56.85 -17.55 -58.12
C GLY A 1229 -56.58 -17.06 -56.69
N PRO A 1230 -57.17 -17.70 -55.67
CA PRO A 1230 -57.34 -17.11 -54.35
C PRO A 1230 -56.25 -17.53 -53.36
N ARG A 1231 -56.23 -16.73 -52.28
CA ARG A 1231 -55.52 -16.87 -50.99
C ARG A 1231 -55.15 -18.30 -50.58
N PHE A 1232 -53.92 -18.42 -50.09
CA PHE A 1232 -53.68 -18.77 -48.70
C PHE A 1232 -53.32 -17.51 -47.92
#